data_AF-A0A232FC67-F1
#
_entry.id   AF-A0A232FC67-F1
#
_cell.length_a   1.000
_cell.length_b   1.000
_cell.length_c   1.000
_cell.angle_alpha   90.00
_cell.angle_beta   90.00
_cell.angle_gamma   90.00
#
_symmetry.space_group_name_H-M   'P 1'
#
loop_
_entity.id
_entity.type
_entity.pdbx_description
1 polymer ?
#
loop_
_entity_poly.entity_id
_entity_poly.type
_entity_poly.pdbx_seq_one_letter_code
_entity_poly.pdbx_strand_id
1 'polypeptide(L)'
;MLFHIRKVFFSELLPDGFDKTFEHKISLKEVVPQIIISCMIHCTVIQAGVNMAYSTILEDGLNKDFIITKNEISWIASLVTLSLPIGSFIVGPLMDNYGRKKICMASCIPSIISWILLALANSLSLVYIARMIAGFSGGLSTVGLVYISEITHPQIRPIPYWIMCFGKVELTERKKQVEIVLRRLNKSEQSFQQEFQRINEISQSHRNIDDETSSFSKKCLYLYEQLKYPNVYKPTIILFIIFLLQQLAGTYVIIFYALSVFENIGGNFGKGLDKYGAMVILGVIRFLMSVLTALFSKKFGRRILCITSGLGMAFSMFFSAMYIYLTSSCDENGHIKEVMANQQWVLLKLLLHETLYEDWITKYVQGVSRKLGEYGRPAYLSGEEKIKGNVVLKKKAVNIILSNKIPLQRKLPDVRDPLCKNVTYDSVLPSVSTIIIFHNEAFSVLLRTVYSVIKETPPKLLKEIILVDDKSNEEELLGLLEYYIQTRLPKKVKLLRLDERQGLVRARLKGAKSATGDVLMFLDAHCEVTKQWLEPLLQRIKEKKNAVVTPIIDNISEETFEYSHSDEPSFFQVGGFTWSGHFTWINIQEADLKSKTSAISPVKSPTMAGGLFAINRKYFWDIGSYDDKMEGWGGENLEMSFRIWQCGGVLETIPCSRVGHVFRNFLPYKFPMDKDTHGINTARLANVWMDDYKRLYYLHREEYKDKPELIGDIKERVNLREKLKCKSFKWYLDNVYPEKFIPDENVQAFGRVQVQKGNLCLDNLQNDEEKPYNLGVYECHSQLFPSQYFSLSKVGELRREDTCATVVEDEHSKDIFKVSMKACDEVENDREWMLTEDGKILHLRTGLCLDATGIRTKEDVLAAACSDSPDQFWQFDFYGDKINPR
;
A
#
# COMPACT_ATOMS: atom_id res chain seq x y z
N MET A 1 34.99 -48.28 18.38
CA MET A 1 35.28 -46.90 18.85
C MET A 1 34.88 -46.64 20.31
N LEU A 2 33.74 -47.15 20.80
CA LEU A 2 33.26 -46.96 22.19
C LEU A 2 34.02 -47.72 23.30
N PHE A 3 34.84 -48.72 22.98
CA PHE A 3 35.62 -49.48 23.98
C PHE A 3 37.05 -48.95 24.21
N HIS A 4 37.59 -48.13 23.31
CA HIS A 4 38.95 -47.57 23.43
C HIS A 4 39.00 -46.22 24.19
N ILE A 5 37.86 -45.53 24.28
CA ILE A 5 37.73 -44.26 25.02
C ILE A 5 37.79 -44.47 26.54
N ARG A 6 37.50 -45.69 27.03
CA ARG A 6 37.47 -45.99 28.48
C ARG A 6 38.84 -46.05 29.14
N LYS A 7 39.92 -46.27 28.37
CA LYS A 7 41.28 -46.49 28.92
C LYS A 7 42.17 -45.25 28.91
N VAL A 8 41.89 -44.27 28.05
CA VAL A 8 42.70 -43.05 27.90
C VAL A 8 42.15 -41.87 28.71
N PHE A 9 40.85 -41.86 29.04
CA PHE A 9 40.20 -40.70 29.69
C PHE A 9 40.06 -40.76 31.22
N PHE A 10 40.46 -41.85 31.87
CA PHE A 10 40.25 -42.04 33.32
C PHE A 10 41.55 -42.13 34.16
N SER A 11 42.74 -41.98 33.55
CA SER A 11 44.01 -42.18 34.26
C SER A 11 44.72 -40.92 34.76
N GLU A 12 44.24 -39.70 34.45
CA GLU A 12 45.02 -38.46 34.75
C GLU A 12 44.40 -37.52 35.79
N LEU A 13 43.44 -37.97 36.62
CA LEU A 13 42.75 -37.07 37.57
C LEU A 13 42.50 -37.65 38.97
N LEU A 14 43.37 -38.56 39.42
CA LEU A 14 43.43 -38.95 40.84
C LEU A 14 44.75 -38.43 41.43
N PRO A 15 44.73 -37.70 42.57
CA PRO A 15 45.95 -37.45 43.33
C PRO A 15 46.53 -38.78 43.79
N ASP A 16 47.86 -38.93 43.72
CA ASP A 16 48.58 -40.09 44.24
C ASP A 16 48.25 -40.30 45.73
N GLY A 17 47.57 -41.40 46.02
CA GLY A 17 47.08 -41.73 47.37
C GLY A 17 45.71 -42.40 47.43
N PHE A 18 44.98 -42.55 46.31
CA PHE A 18 43.72 -43.30 46.29
C PHE A 18 43.96 -44.81 46.18
N ASP A 19 43.70 -45.51 47.29
CA ASP A 19 43.71 -46.97 47.37
C ASP A 19 42.62 -47.56 46.43
N LYS A 20 43.05 -48.34 45.44
CA LYS A 20 42.21 -48.87 44.32
C LYS A 20 41.41 -50.13 44.72
N THR A 21 41.11 -50.32 46.00
CA THR A 21 40.56 -51.59 46.50
C THR A 21 39.03 -51.68 46.48
N PHE A 22 38.28 -50.65 46.10
CA PHE A 22 36.81 -50.68 46.09
C PHE A 22 36.15 -49.99 44.87
N GLU A 23 36.44 -50.45 43.65
CA GLU A 23 35.52 -50.25 42.51
C GLU A 23 34.64 -51.50 42.33
N HIS A 24 33.46 -51.51 42.95
CA HIS A 24 32.42 -52.46 42.56
C HIS A 24 31.97 -52.10 41.14
N LYS A 25 32.43 -52.82 40.11
CA LYS A 25 31.98 -52.65 38.73
C LYS A 25 30.49 -52.95 38.68
N ILE A 26 29.68 -51.94 38.34
CA ILE A 26 28.23 -52.10 38.17
C ILE A 26 27.97 -53.16 37.09
N SER A 27 27.23 -54.20 37.46
CA SER A 27 26.92 -55.32 36.57
C SER A 27 25.85 -54.92 35.55
N LEU A 28 25.96 -55.37 34.30
CA LEU A 28 24.91 -55.13 33.29
C LEU A 28 23.53 -55.66 33.75
N LYS A 29 23.52 -56.72 34.58
CA LYS A 29 22.29 -57.29 35.14
C LYS A 29 21.57 -56.34 36.12
N GLU A 30 22.29 -55.41 36.74
CA GLU A 30 21.73 -54.42 37.69
C GLU A 30 21.23 -53.17 36.96
N VAL A 31 21.86 -52.82 35.84
CA VAL A 31 21.57 -51.60 35.06
C VAL A 31 20.43 -51.81 34.07
N VAL A 32 20.34 -52.99 33.44
CA VAL A 32 19.34 -53.26 32.39
C VAL A 32 17.90 -53.06 32.89
N PRO A 33 17.49 -53.56 34.07
CA PRO A 33 16.14 -53.29 34.60
C PRO A 33 15.88 -51.80 34.85
N GLN A 34 16.89 -51.03 35.31
CA GLN A 34 16.76 -49.59 35.53
C GLN A 34 16.60 -48.83 34.21
N ILE A 35 17.32 -49.24 33.15
CA ILE A 35 17.17 -48.66 31.80
C ILE A 35 15.76 -48.95 31.28
N ILE A 36 15.29 -50.19 31.36
CA ILE A 36 13.96 -50.58 30.87
C ILE A 36 12.87 -49.79 31.59
N ILE A 37 12.92 -49.73 32.92
CA ILE A 37 11.95 -48.97 33.72
C ILE A 37 12.04 -47.47 33.39
N SER A 38 13.26 -46.93 33.23
CA SER A 38 13.43 -45.52 32.84
C SER A 38 12.83 -45.23 31.47
N CYS A 39 13.00 -46.10 30.48
CA CYS A 39 12.38 -45.96 29.17
C CYS A 39 10.85 -46.00 29.27
N MET A 40 10.28 -46.93 30.05
CA MET A 40 8.83 -47.03 30.26
C MET A 40 8.25 -45.77 30.90
N ILE A 41 8.94 -45.19 31.88
CA ILE A 41 8.50 -43.95 32.54
C ILE A 41 8.66 -42.75 31.59
N HIS A 42 9.73 -42.68 30.79
CA HIS A 42 9.86 -41.59 29.82
C HIS A 42 8.75 -41.61 28.76
N CYS A 43 8.10 -42.75 28.48
CA CYS A 43 6.91 -42.78 27.63
C CYS A 43 5.76 -41.91 28.17
N THR A 44 5.59 -41.81 29.50
CA THR A 44 4.56 -40.93 30.09
C THR A 44 4.93 -39.45 29.96
N VAL A 45 6.23 -39.14 29.93
CA VAL A 45 6.74 -37.78 29.67
C VAL A 45 6.60 -37.41 28.19
N ILE A 46 6.84 -38.36 27.28
CA ILE A 46 6.61 -38.19 25.84
C ILE A 46 5.13 -37.85 25.59
N GLN A 47 4.20 -38.55 26.24
CA GLN A 47 2.77 -38.25 26.16
C GLN A 47 2.44 -36.80 26.54
N ALA A 48 3.02 -36.27 27.63
CA ALA A 48 2.85 -34.88 28.01
C ALA A 48 3.38 -33.91 26.93
N GLY A 49 4.52 -34.24 26.30
CA GLY A 49 5.07 -33.49 25.17
C GLY A 49 4.18 -33.53 23.92
N VAL A 50 3.62 -34.69 23.58
CA VAL A 50 2.66 -34.84 22.48
C VAL A 50 1.42 -34.00 22.73
N ASN A 51 0.86 -34.01 23.95
CA ASN A 51 -0.29 -33.19 24.31
C ASN A 51 -0.04 -31.70 24.09
N MET A 52 1.19 -31.21 24.35
CA MET A 52 1.56 -29.81 24.09
C MET A 52 1.68 -29.53 22.58
N ALA A 53 2.41 -30.37 21.83
CA ALA A 53 2.63 -30.13 20.40
C ALA A 53 1.37 -30.29 19.54
N TYR A 54 0.42 -31.14 19.97
CA TYR A 54 -0.80 -31.46 19.24
C TYR A 54 -1.70 -30.24 18.99
N SER A 55 -1.64 -29.19 19.82
CA SER A 55 -2.38 -27.94 19.58
C SER A 55 -2.16 -27.36 18.18
N THR A 56 -0.93 -27.41 17.70
CA THR A 56 -0.55 -26.89 16.37
C THR A 56 -1.22 -27.65 15.23
N ILE A 57 -1.34 -28.98 15.37
CA ILE A 57 -1.94 -29.86 14.36
C ILE A 57 -3.47 -29.74 14.42
N LEU A 58 -4.00 -29.63 15.64
CA LEU A 58 -5.43 -29.47 15.89
C LEU A 58 -5.97 -28.15 15.31
N GLU A 59 -5.20 -27.07 15.34
CA GLU A 59 -5.55 -25.78 14.72
C GLU A 59 -5.83 -25.90 13.21
N ASP A 60 -4.91 -26.50 12.45
CA ASP A 60 -5.06 -26.70 10.99
C ASP A 60 -6.21 -27.66 10.64
N GLY A 61 -6.46 -28.65 11.51
CA GLY A 61 -7.57 -29.59 11.36
C GLY A 61 -8.94 -28.96 11.62
N LEU A 62 -9.08 -28.21 12.72
CA LEU A 62 -10.35 -27.61 13.13
C LEU A 62 -10.86 -26.52 12.17
N ASN A 63 -9.95 -25.77 11.53
CA ASN A 63 -10.32 -24.75 10.53
C ASN A 63 -11.02 -25.33 9.29
N LYS A 64 -10.96 -26.65 9.06
CA LYS A 64 -11.66 -27.31 7.94
C LYS A 64 -13.09 -27.71 8.30
N ASP A 65 -13.35 -28.03 9.56
CA ASP A 65 -14.62 -28.60 10.02
C ASP A 65 -15.49 -27.60 10.79
N PHE A 66 -14.91 -26.53 11.36
CA PHE A 66 -15.60 -25.52 12.15
C PHE A 66 -15.15 -24.10 11.77
N ILE A 67 -16.09 -23.15 11.74
CA ILE A 67 -15.77 -21.72 11.61
C ILE A 67 -15.43 -21.19 13.01
N ILE A 68 -14.14 -21.05 13.32
CA ILE A 68 -13.63 -20.66 14.65
C ILE A 68 -12.92 -19.30 14.58
N THR A 69 -13.10 -18.47 15.60
CA THR A 69 -12.39 -17.19 15.72
C THR A 69 -10.94 -17.36 16.19
N LYS A 70 -10.05 -16.42 15.84
CA LYS A 70 -8.65 -16.44 16.29
C LYS A 70 -8.52 -16.49 17.82
N ASN A 71 -9.44 -15.84 18.54
CA ASN A 71 -9.45 -15.82 20.00
C ASN A 71 -9.75 -17.21 20.59
N GLU A 72 -10.72 -17.93 20.02
CA GLU A 72 -11.07 -19.28 20.45
C GLU A 72 -9.91 -20.26 20.24
N ILE A 73 -9.19 -20.14 19.13
CA ILE A 73 -7.97 -20.93 18.85
C ILE A 73 -6.90 -20.68 19.93
N SER A 74 -6.69 -19.42 20.33
CA SER A 74 -5.75 -19.08 21.41
C SER A 74 -6.10 -19.71 22.75
N TRP A 75 -7.40 -19.86 23.07
CA TRP A 75 -7.85 -20.56 24.26
C TRP A 75 -7.54 -22.06 24.23
N ILE A 76 -7.68 -22.73 23.07
CA ILE A 76 -7.35 -24.17 22.91
C ILE A 76 -5.88 -24.45 23.30
N ALA A 77 -4.96 -23.59 22.87
CA ALA A 77 -3.54 -23.71 23.21
C ALA A 77 -3.27 -23.38 24.69
N SER A 78 -3.90 -22.33 25.21
CA SER A 78 -3.65 -21.83 26.56
C SER A 78 -4.18 -22.76 27.66
N LEU A 79 -5.32 -23.43 27.45
CA LEU A 79 -5.98 -24.27 28.46
C LEU A 79 -5.10 -25.43 28.97
N VAL A 80 -4.25 -26.00 28.11
CA VAL A 80 -3.31 -27.07 28.51
C VAL A 80 -2.23 -26.53 29.45
N THR A 81 -1.72 -25.33 29.17
CA THR A 81 -0.72 -24.70 30.03
C THR A 81 -1.31 -24.25 31.36
N LEU A 82 -2.56 -23.81 31.37
CA LEU A 82 -3.26 -23.33 32.56
C LEU A 82 -3.58 -24.46 33.55
N SER A 83 -3.92 -25.66 33.08
CA SER A 83 -4.26 -26.79 33.95
C SER A 83 -3.06 -27.62 34.44
N LEU A 84 -1.88 -27.45 33.83
CA LEU A 84 -0.66 -28.18 34.18
C LEU A 84 -0.13 -27.90 35.60
N PRO A 85 -0.08 -26.65 36.09
CA PRO A 85 0.29 -26.35 37.47
C PRO A 85 -0.62 -27.04 38.49
N ILE A 86 -1.92 -27.15 38.19
CA ILE A 86 -2.91 -27.78 39.06
C ILE A 86 -2.58 -29.26 39.26
N GLY A 87 -2.28 -29.98 38.17
CA GLY A 87 -1.84 -31.37 38.22
C GLY A 87 -0.50 -31.53 38.98
N SER A 88 0.45 -30.62 38.73
CA SER A 88 1.78 -30.64 39.36
C SER A 88 1.75 -30.34 40.87
N PHE A 89 0.77 -29.55 41.33
CA PHE A 89 0.59 -29.25 42.74
C PHE A 89 -0.05 -30.44 43.48
N ILE A 90 -1.01 -31.10 42.84
CA ILE A 90 -1.76 -32.21 43.43
C ILE A 90 -0.93 -33.51 43.48
N VAL A 91 -0.03 -33.73 42.52
CA VAL A 91 0.76 -34.97 42.45
C VAL A 91 1.71 -35.16 43.64
N GLY A 92 2.21 -34.07 44.24
CA GLY A 92 3.12 -34.11 45.40
C GLY A 92 2.55 -34.89 46.58
N PRO A 93 1.45 -34.40 47.19
CA PRO A 93 0.80 -35.11 48.29
C PRO A 93 0.31 -36.51 47.89
N LEU A 94 -0.15 -36.70 46.64
CA LEU A 94 -0.62 -38.00 46.17
C LEU A 94 0.51 -39.04 46.10
N MET A 95 1.69 -38.66 45.61
CA MET A 95 2.82 -39.59 45.48
C MET A 95 3.43 -39.96 46.84
N ASP A 96 3.31 -39.07 47.83
CA ASP A 96 3.74 -39.33 49.20
C ASP A 96 2.78 -40.24 49.95
N ASN A 97 1.47 -40.10 49.75
CA ASN A 97 0.47 -40.89 50.46
C ASN A 97 0.20 -42.26 49.81
N TYR A 98 0.17 -42.36 48.49
CA TYR A 98 -0.20 -43.58 47.76
C TYR A 98 0.97 -44.29 47.07
N GLY A 99 2.14 -43.66 47.07
CA GLY A 99 3.37 -44.19 46.47
C GLY A 99 3.50 -43.86 44.97
N ARG A 100 4.72 -43.50 44.59
CA ARG A 100 5.12 -43.04 43.25
C ARG A 100 4.68 -43.98 42.12
N LYS A 101 4.92 -45.30 42.24
CA LYS A 101 4.54 -46.30 41.21
C LYS A 101 3.04 -46.30 40.90
N LYS A 102 2.18 -46.26 41.93
CA LYS A 102 0.73 -46.28 41.74
C LYS A 102 0.23 -44.99 41.12
N ILE A 103 0.78 -43.85 41.52
CA ILE A 103 0.45 -42.55 40.95
C ILE A 103 0.94 -42.42 39.50
N CYS A 104 2.10 -42.97 39.13
CA CYS A 104 2.53 -43.08 37.73
C CYS A 104 1.52 -43.83 36.85
N MET A 105 0.93 -44.92 37.36
CA MET A 105 -0.10 -45.66 36.62
C MET A 105 -1.42 -44.88 36.55
N ALA A 106 -1.80 -44.25 37.66
CA ALA A 106 -3.02 -43.44 37.74
C ALA A 106 -2.95 -42.20 36.83
N SER A 107 -1.77 -41.62 36.59
CA SER A 107 -1.62 -40.45 35.71
C SER A 107 -1.97 -40.74 34.25
N CYS A 108 -1.94 -42.01 33.83
CA CYS A 108 -2.35 -42.42 32.49
C CYS A 108 -3.87 -42.37 32.27
N ILE A 109 -4.67 -42.45 33.33
CA ILE A 109 -6.14 -42.50 33.24
C ILE A 109 -6.70 -41.18 32.66
N PRO A 110 -6.37 -39.98 33.21
CA PRO A 110 -6.78 -38.72 32.59
C PRO A 110 -6.18 -38.52 31.19
N SER A 111 -4.98 -39.06 30.95
CA SER A 111 -4.37 -39.28 29.62
C SER A 111 -5.37 -39.79 28.59
N ILE A 112 -5.84 -41.00 28.86
CA ILE A 112 -6.71 -41.76 27.97
C ILE A 112 -8.07 -41.05 27.81
N ILE A 113 -8.65 -40.57 28.91
CA ILE A 113 -9.93 -39.85 28.88
C ILE A 113 -9.84 -38.62 27.97
N SER A 114 -8.76 -37.84 28.07
CA SER A 114 -8.55 -36.65 27.23
C SER A 114 -8.57 -37.00 25.73
N TRP A 115 -7.83 -38.04 25.32
CA TRP A 115 -7.77 -38.47 23.91
C TRP A 115 -9.09 -39.03 23.40
N ILE A 116 -9.83 -39.77 24.24
CA ILE A 116 -11.16 -40.27 23.88
C ILE A 116 -12.14 -39.12 23.68
N LEU A 117 -12.17 -38.14 24.59
CA LEU A 117 -13.03 -36.97 24.47
C LEU A 117 -12.70 -36.14 23.23
N LEU A 118 -11.41 -36.03 22.89
CA LEU A 118 -10.95 -35.31 21.71
C LEU A 118 -11.34 -36.04 20.40
N ALA A 119 -11.26 -37.37 20.38
CA ALA A 119 -11.66 -38.19 19.23
C ALA A 119 -13.18 -38.17 18.99
N LEU A 120 -13.98 -37.99 20.05
CA LEU A 120 -15.45 -37.92 20.00
C LEU A 120 -15.98 -36.47 19.96
N ALA A 121 -15.10 -35.48 19.74
CA ALA A 121 -15.45 -34.08 19.91
C ALA A 121 -16.32 -33.55 18.75
N ASN A 122 -17.59 -33.27 19.05
CA ASN A 122 -18.53 -32.65 18.10
C ASN A 122 -18.81 -31.16 18.40
N SER A 123 -18.19 -30.59 19.42
CA SER A 123 -18.36 -29.19 19.81
C SER A 123 -17.08 -28.60 20.40
N LEU A 124 -16.90 -27.28 20.27
CA LEU A 124 -15.74 -26.56 20.79
C LEU A 124 -15.61 -26.69 22.32
N SER A 125 -16.73 -26.73 23.04
CA SER A 125 -16.74 -26.94 24.50
C SER A 125 -16.15 -28.29 24.90
N LEU A 126 -16.41 -29.35 24.12
CA LEU A 126 -15.87 -30.68 24.38
C LEU A 126 -14.36 -30.73 24.12
N VAL A 127 -13.89 -29.99 23.10
CA VAL A 127 -12.46 -29.77 22.85
C VAL A 127 -11.80 -29.06 24.05
N TYR A 128 -12.40 -27.98 24.57
CA TYR A 128 -11.86 -27.28 25.75
C TYR A 128 -11.72 -28.19 26.98
N ILE A 129 -12.75 -28.99 27.27
CA ILE A 129 -12.72 -29.95 28.38
C ILE A 129 -11.60 -30.98 28.17
N ALA A 130 -11.50 -31.55 26.96
CA ALA A 130 -10.45 -32.52 26.63
C ALA A 130 -9.05 -31.93 26.82
N ARG A 131 -8.82 -30.68 26.41
CA ARG A 131 -7.53 -29.97 26.58
C ARG A 131 -7.22 -29.68 28.05
N MET A 132 -8.21 -29.25 28.85
CA MET A 132 -8.01 -29.05 30.29
C MET A 132 -7.56 -30.35 30.99
N ILE A 133 -8.19 -31.48 30.67
CA ILE A 133 -7.82 -32.80 31.21
C ILE A 133 -6.42 -33.21 30.74
N ALA A 134 -6.05 -32.91 29.49
CA ALA A 134 -4.72 -33.18 28.96
C ALA A 134 -3.61 -32.47 29.76
N GLY A 135 -3.80 -31.19 30.06
CA GLY A 135 -2.83 -30.41 30.83
C GLY A 135 -2.74 -30.87 32.29
N PHE A 136 -3.88 -31.19 32.91
CA PHE A 136 -3.91 -31.78 34.26
C PHE A 136 -3.13 -33.10 34.32
N SER A 137 -3.32 -33.99 33.34
CA SER A 137 -2.54 -35.23 33.21
C SER A 137 -1.05 -34.96 33.00
N GLY A 138 -0.70 -33.96 32.17
CA GLY A 138 0.68 -33.52 31.97
C GLY A 138 1.35 -33.11 33.28
N GLY A 139 0.63 -32.39 34.16
CA GLY A 139 1.13 -32.04 35.49
C GLY A 139 1.35 -33.26 36.39
N LEU A 140 0.42 -34.23 36.36
CA LEU A 140 0.57 -35.48 37.11
C LEU A 140 1.77 -36.32 36.65
N SER A 141 2.20 -36.20 35.39
CA SER A 141 3.32 -36.99 34.85
C SER A 141 4.69 -36.68 35.49
N THR A 142 4.81 -35.56 36.21
CA THR A 142 6.05 -35.15 36.90
C THR A 142 6.52 -36.15 37.97
N VAL A 143 5.61 -36.99 38.51
CA VAL A 143 5.94 -38.14 39.36
C VAL A 143 6.93 -39.11 38.71
N GLY A 144 6.91 -39.22 37.38
CA GLY A 144 7.82 -40.07 36.63
C GLY A 144 9.28 -39.63 36.77
N LEU A 145 9.54 -38.31 36.73
CA LEU A 145 10.89 -37.76 36.90
C LEU A 145 11.44 -38.06 38.30
N VAL A 146 10.58 -37.95 39.32
CA VAL A 146 10.93 -38.30 40.70
C VAL A 146 11.22 -39.79 40.81
N TYR A 147 10.35 -40.65 40.25
CA TYR A 147 10.52 -42.10 40.29
C TYR A 147 11.82 -42.56 39.60
N ILE A 148 12.22 -41.97 38.47
CA ILE A 148 13.50 -42.26 37.80
C ILE A 148 14.69 -41.91 38.70
N SER A 149 14.64 -40.75 39.36
CA SER A 149 15.68 -40.33 40.31
C SER A 149 15.80 -41.26 41.52
N GLU A 150 14.73 -42.00 41.83
CA GLU A 150 14.65 -42.93 42.95
C GLU A 150 15.19 -44.33 42.66
N ILE A 151 14.97 -44.82 41.44
CA ILE A 151 15.43 -46.15 41.01
C ILE A 151 16.88 -46.17 40.52
N THR A 152 17.48 -45.00 40.27
CA THR A 152 18.84 -44.88 39.74
C THR A 152 19.87 -45.38 40.75
N HIS A 153 20.86 -46.15 40.27
CA HIS A 153 21.91 -46.74 41.09
C HIS A 153 22.58 -45.70 42.04
N PRO A 154 22.81 -46.04 43.34
CA PRO A 154 23.33 -45.10 44.33
C PRO A 154 24.65 -44.42 43.95
N GLN A 155 25.53 -45.12 43.24
CA GLN A 155 26.82 -44.56 42.77
C GLN A 155 26.68 -43.45 41.71
N ILE A 156 25.52 -43.34 41.06
CA ILE A 156 25.21 -42.33 40.03
C ILE A 156 24.30 -41.22 40.61
N ARG A 157 23.71 -41.45 41.79
CA ARG A 157 22.80 -40.50 42.44
C ARG A 157 23.58 -39.38 43.15
N PRO A 158 23.37 -38.11 42.80
CA PRO A 158 24.05 -36.99 43.45
C PRO A 158 23.31 -36.49 44.71
N ILE A 159 22.58 -37.34 45.45
CA ILE A 159 21.76 -36.93 46.61
C ILE A 159 22.17 -37.70 47.87
N PRO A 160 23.18 -37.23 48.61
CA PRO A 160 23.71 -37.87 49.82
C PRO A 160 22.68 -37.98 50.96
N TYR A 161 21.76 -37.02 51.08
CA TYR A 161 20.70 -37.02 52.09
C TYR A 161 19.77 -38.26 52.03
N TRP A 162 19.39 -38.68 50.82
CA TRP A 162 18.48 -39.81 50.65
C TRP A 162 19.12 -41.15 51.04
N ILE A 163 20.42 -41.32 50.74
CA ILE A 163 21.16 -42.54 51.09
C ILE A 163 21.18 -42.73 52.61
N MET A 164 21.30 -41.65 53.38
CA MET A 164 21.21 -41.68 54.85
C MET A 164 19.82 -42.09 55.34
N CYS A 165 18.76 -41.46 54.84
CA CYS A 165 17.41 -41.65 55.38
C CYS A 165 16.70 -42.92 54.88
N PHE A 166 16.88 -43.32 53.61
CA PHE A 166 16.02 -44.32 52.95
C PHE A 166 16.78 -45.49 52.31
N GLY A 167 18.09 -45.61 52.52
CA GLY A 167 18.86 -46.79 52.08
C GLY A 167 18.29 -48.10 52.65
N LYS A 168 18.49 -49.24 51.98
CA LYS A 168 18.09 -50.57 52.49
C LYS A 168 19.21 -51.30 53.26
N VAL A 169 20.41 -50.72 53.30
CA VAL A 169 21.63 -51.32 53.87
C VAL A 169 21.81 -50.85 55.33
N GLU A 170 22.73 -51.45 56.08
CA GLU A 170 23.05 -51.03 57.46
C GLU A 170 23.57 -49.59 57.53
N LEU A 171 23.33 -48.89 58.65
CA LEU A 171 23.57 -47.44 58.80
C LEU A 171 25.04 -47.05 58.58
N THR A 172 25.96 -47.93 58.97
CA THR A 172 27.42 -47.81 58.81
C THR A 172 27.81 -47.77 57.34
N GLU A 173 27.20 -48.62 56.52
CA GLU A 173 27.46 -48.70 55.08
C GLU A 173 26.84 -47.51 54.33
N ARG A 174 25.68 -47.01 54.80
CA ARG A 174 25.07 -45.77 54.27
C ARG A 174 25.96 -44.56 54.50
N LYS A 175 26.51 -44.40 55.71
CA LYS A 175 27.44 -43.30 56.05
C LYS A 175 28.69 -43.33 55.15
N LYS A 176 29.23 -44.53 54.90
CA LYS A 176 30.36 -44.75 53.98
C LYS A 176 30.04 -44.35 52.54
N GLN A 177 28.86 -44.74 52.03
CA GLN A 177 28.44 -44.35 50.67
C GLN A 177 28.24 -42.84 50.54
N VAL A 178 27.69 -42.20 51.57
CA VAL A 178 27.45 -40.75 51.64
C VAL A 178 28.75 -39.97 51.68
N GLU A 179 29.73 -40.46 52.46
CA GLU A 179 31.08 -39.92 52.51
C GLU A 179 31.76 -39.95 51.13
N ILE A 180 31.70 -41.08 50.41
CA ILE A 180 32.28 -41.22 49.06
C ILE A 180 31.65 -40.24 48.06
N VAL A 181 30.32 -40.07 48.11
CA VAL A 181 29.60 -39.16 47.20
C VAL A 181 29.91 -37.69 47.51
N LEU A 182 29.95 -37.31 48.79
CA LEU A 182 30.24 -35.93 49.21
C LEU A 182 31.69 -35.53 48.94
N ARG A 183 32.66 -36.44 49.13
CA ARG A 183 34.07 -36.20 48.77
C ARG A 183 34.30 -36.05 47.26
N ARG A 184 33.44 -36.62 46.41
CA ARG A 184 33.47 -36.40 44.95
C ARG A 184 32.92 -35.03 44.54
N LEU A 185 32.00 -34.46 45.32
CA LEU A 185 31.28 -33.23 44.98
C LEU A 185 31.97 -31.96 45.49
N ASN A 186 32.72 -32.03 46.61
CA ASN A 186 33.40 -30.88 47.20
C ASN A 186 34.93 -31.09 47.25
N LYS A 187 35.69 -30.15 46.67
CA LYS A 187 37.16 -30.16 46.62
C LYS A 187 37.85 -29.61 47.88
N SER A 188 37.11 -29.13 48.89
CA SER A 188 37.67 -28.65 50.16
C SER A 188 37.18 -29.50 51.34
N GLU A 189 38.11 -29.95 52.19
CA GLU A 189 37.83 -30.82 53.34
C GLU A 189 36.88 -30.15 54.35
N GLN A 190 36.95 -28.83 54.48
CA GLN A 190 36.13 -28.04 55.41
C GLN A 190 34.65 -28.04 55.02
N SER A 191 34.34 -27.94 53.72
CA SER A 191 32.97 -27.98 53.19
C SER A 191 32.39 -29.40 53.25
N PHE A 192 33.22 -30.43 53.08
CA PHE A 192 32.80 -31.83 53.25
C PHE A 192 32.31 -32.09 54.68
N GLN A 193 33.09 -31.69 55.69
CA GLN A 193 32.78 -31.93 57.10
C GLN A 193 31.47 -31.24 57.54
N GLN A 194 31.25 -29.98 57.11
CA GLN A 194 30.01 -29.25 57.40
C GLN A 194 28.78 -29.89 56.77
N GLU A 195 28.86 -30.32 55.50
CA GLU A 195 27.74 -30.94 54.80
C GLU A 195 27.42 -32.33 55.38
N PHE A 196 28.44 -33.11 55.73
CA PHE A 196 28.29 -34.46 56.31
C PHE A 196 27.66 -34.42 57.71
N GLN A 197 28.10 -33.50 58.58
CA GLN A 197 27.48 -33.29 59.90
C GLN A 197 26.02 -32.89 59.79
N ARG A 198 25.72 -31.89 58.93
CA ARG A 198 24.35 -31.40 58.72
C ARG A 198 23.40 -32.50 58.26
N ILE A 199 23.83 -33.33 57.31
CA ILE A 199 23.01 -34.45 56.80
C ILE A 199 22.76 -35.50 57.90
N ASN A 200 23.76 -35.77 58.74
CA ASN A 200 23.64 -36.73 59.82
C ASN A 200 22.65 -36.23 60.89
N GLU A 201 22.66 -34.94 61.24
CA GLU A 201 21.72 -34.32 62.18
C GLU A 201 20.27 -34.33 61.67
N ILE A 202 20.04 -33.92 60.41
CA ILE A 202 18.69 -33.91 59.82
C ILE A 202 18.12 -35.34 59.69
N SER A 203 18.97 -36.34 59.46
CA SER A 203 18.54 -37.75 59.40
C SER A 203 18.07 -38.29 60.76
N GLN A 204 18.55 -37.74 61.86
CA GLN A 204 18.12 -38.10 63.22
C GLN A 204 16.80 -37.42 63.56
N SER A 205 16.60 -36.16 63.16
CA SER A 205 15.33 -35.45 63.39
C SER A 205 14.15 -36.04 62.61
N HIS A 206 14.39 -36.58 61.41
CA HIS A 206 13.32 -37.20 60.60
C HIS A 206 12.77 -38.50 61.21
N ARG A 207 13.60 -39.26 61.93
CA ARG A 207 13.18 -40.51 62.59
C ARG A 207 12.21 -40.31 63.75
N ASN A 208 12.13 -39.11 64.32
CA ASN A 208 11.25 -38.79 65.45
C ASN A 208 9.88 -38.24 65.04
N ILE A 209 9.62 -37.99 63.75
CA ILE A 209 8.40 -37.30 63.26
C ILE A 209 7.35 -38.28 62.69
N ASP A 210 7.76 -39.48 62.29
CA ASP A 210 6.88 -40.43 61.60
C ASP A 210 5.78 -41.06 62.48
N ASP A 211 5.79 -40.86 63.80
CA ASP A 211 4.82 -41.49 64.72
C ASP A 211 3.54 -40.67 65.04
N GLU A 212 3.40 -39.40 64.60
CA GLU A 212 2.28 -38.55 65.13
C GLU A 212 1.42 -37.72 64.13
N THR A 213 1.60 -37.75 62.81
CA THR A 213 0.86 -36.81 61.92
C THR A 213 0.04 -37.45 60.78
N SER A 214 -1.21 -37.80 61.08
CA SER A 214 -2.18 -38.40 60.12
C SER A 214 -3.11 -37.41 59.38
N SER A 215 -3.01 -36.09 59.59
CA SER A 215 -3.93 -35.11 58.96
C SER A 215 -3.27 -34.29 57.85
N PHE A 216 -3.90 -34.28 56.66
CA PHE A 216 -3.52 -33.51 55.47
C PHE A 216 -3.34 -32.00 55.76
N SER A 217 -4.18 -31.44 56.62
CA SER A 217 -4.12 -30.02 57.02
C SER A 217 -2.82 -29.68 57.77
N LYS A 218 -2.37 -30.57 58.67
CA LYS A 218 -1.11 -30.40 59.42
C LYS A 218 0.12 -30.58 58.52
N LYS A 219 0.06 -31.45 57.50
CA LYS A 219 1.14 -31.59 56.49
C LYS A 219 1.28 -30.33 55.64
N CYS A 220 0.18 -29.69 55.23
CA CYS A 220 0.23 -28.41 54.50
C CYS A 220 0.79 -27.27 55.37
N LEU A 221 0.44 -27.22 56.66
CA LEU A 221 0.96 -26.24 57.61
C LEU A 221 2.47 -26.43 57.83
N TYR A 222 2.93 -27.68 57.96
CA TYR A 222 4.35 -28.03 58.04
C TYR A 222 5.11 -27.63 56.77
N LEU A 223 4.54 -27.88 55.58
CA LEU A 223 5.13 -27.46 54.31
C LEU A 223 5.29 -25.92 54.24
N TYR A 224 4.27 -25.19 54.71
CA TYR A 224 4.30 -23.73 54.78
C TYR A 224 5.36 -23.20 55.76
N GLU A 225 5.56 -23.85 56.90
CA GLU A 225 6.65 -23.50 57.82
C GLU A 225 8.02 -23.83 57.24
N GLN A 226 8.17 -24.95 56.53
CA GLN A 226 9.41 -25.31 55.84
C GLN A 226 9.79 -24.31 54.73
N LEU A 227 8.78 -23.76 54.04
CA LEU A 227 8.98 -22.73 53.03
C LEU A 227 9.50 -21.40 53.60
N LYS A 228 9.41 -21.15 54.92
CA LYS A 228 9.98 -19.92 55.52
C LYS A 228 11.50 -19.97 55.70
N TYR A 229 12.13 -21.14 55.63
CA TYR A 229 13.57 -21.25 55.81
C TYR A 229 14.35 -20.68 54.62
N PRO A 230 15.40 -19.87 54.85
CA PRO A 230 16.25 -19.28 53.80
C PRO A 230 16.84 -20.30 52.82
N ASN A 231 17.10 -21.51 53.30
CA ASN A 231 17.65 -22.59 52.49
C ASN A 231 16.64 -23.22 51.53
N VAL A 232 15.33 -22.98 51.74
CA VAL A 232 14.24 -23.53 50.95
C VAL A 232 13.63 -22.45 50.05
N TYR A 233 13.29 -21.27 50.57
CA TYR A 233 12.70 -20.24 49.73
C TYR A 233 13.69 -19.60 48.76
N LYS A 234 14.98 -19.43 49.11
CA LYS A 234 15.93 -18.80 48.18
C LYS A 234 16.10 -19.60 46.88
N PRO A 235 16.36 -20.93 46.91
CA PRO A 235 16.37 -21.75 45.69
C PRO A 235 15.01 -21.81 45.00
N THR A 236 13.91 -21.89 45.76
CA THR A 236 12.55 -21.94 45.21
C THR A 236 12.19 -20.65 44.46
N ILE A 237 12.53 -19.47 44.99
CA ILE A 237 12.34 -18.18 44.33
C ILE A 237 13.22 -18.08 43.08
N ILE A 238 14.48 -18.50 43.16
CA ILE A 238 15.38 -18.50 41.98
C ILE A 238 14.82 -19.39 40.87
N LEU A 239 14.38 -20.62 41.20
CA LEU A 239 13.77 -21.53 40.24
C LEU A 239 12.46 -20.99 39.70
N PHE A 240 11.63 -20.39 40.54
CA PHE A 240 10.38 -19.75 40.12
C PHE A 240 10.63 -18.61 39.13
N ILE A 241 11.60 -17.73 39.41
CA ILE A 241 11.99 -16.63 38.51
C ILE A 241 12.55 -17.20 37.20
N ILE A 242 13.40 -18.22 37.24
CA ILE A 242 13.96 -18.85 36.04
C ILE A 242 12.83 -19.46 35.18
N PHE A 243 11.89 -20.19 35.79
CA PHE A 243 10.77 -20.77 35.05
C PHE A 243 9.81 -19.71 34.53
N LEU A 244 9.53 -18.66 35.30
CA LEU A 244 8.71 -17.53 34.85
C LEU A 244 9.33 -16.83 33.64
N LEU A 245 10.62 -16.51 33.70
CA LEU A 245 11.36 -15.91 32.58
C LEU A 245 11.39 -16.85 31.36
N GLN A 246 11.50 -18.17 31.58
CA GLN A 246 11.42 -19.15 30.50
C GLN A 246 10.03 -19.17 29.83
N GLN A 247 8.94 -19.03 30.60
CA GLN A 247 7.58 -18.95 30.04
C GLN A 247 7.40 -17.65 29.23
N LEU A 248 7.94 -16.54 29.72
CA LEU A 248 7.87 -15.23 29.05
C LEU A 248 8.81 -15.10 27.85
N ALA A 249 9.76 -16.03 27.67
CA ALA A 249 10.69 -16.04 26.53
C ALA A 249 10.06 -16.52 25.21
N GLY A 250 8.73 -16.74 25.16
CA GLY A 250 8.02 -17.04 23.91
C GLY A 250 8.25 -18.43 23.33
N THR A 251 9.00 -19.30 24.02
CA THR A 251 9.32 -20.66 23.53
C THR A 251 8.07 -21.50 23.27
N TYR A 252 7.06 -21.41 24.14
CA TYR A 252 5.79 -22.13 23.95
C TYR A 252 4.93 -21.55 22.83
N VAL A 253 4.94 -20.23 22.66
CA VAL A 253 4.23 -19.55 21.56
C VAL A 253 4.75 -20.04 20.21
N ILE A 254 6.08 -20.12 20.04
CA ILE A 254 6.70 -20.64 18.83
C ILE A 254 6.32 -22.12 18.59
N ILE A 255 6.22 -22.92 19.65
CA ILE A 255 5.85 -24.35 19.54
C ILE A 255 4.39 -24.51 19.15
N PHE A 256 3.47 -23.77 19.78
CA PHE A 256 2.03 -23.92 19.58
C PHE A 256 1.55 -23.37 18.24
N TYR A 257 2.22 -22.33 17.73
CA TYR A 257 1.86 -21.69 16.45
C TYR A 257 2.86 -22.02 15.35
N ALA A 258 3.68 -23.06 15.50
CA ALA A 258 4.78 -23.35 14.58
C ALA A 258 4.31 -23.47 13.12
N LEU A 259 3.21 -24.19 12.85
CA LEU A 259 2.68 -24.35 11.48
C LEU A 259 2.18 -23.01 10.91
N SER A 260 1.39 -22.27 11.68
CA SER A 260 0.90 -20.94 11.29
C SER A 260 2.06 -19.98 11.01
N VAL A 261 3.10 -20.01 11.85
CA VAL A 261 4.33 -19.23 11.64
C VAL A 261 5.02 -19.66 10.33
N PHE A 262 5.22 -20.95 10.09
CA PHE A 262 5.88 -21.43 8.86
C PHE A 262 5.04 -21.20 7.58
N GLU A 263 3.72 -21.26 7.68
CA GLU A 263 2.79 -21.01 6.58
C GLU A 263 2.75 -19.53 6.20
N ASN A 264 2.70 -18.63 7.19
CA ASN A 264 2.77 -17.19 6.99
C ASN A 264 4.16 -16.71 6.54
N ILE A 265 5.23 -17.48 6.76
CA ILE A 265 6.60 -17.11 6.40
C ILE A 265 6.81 -17.01 4.87
N GLY A 266 6.03 -17.73 4.04
CA GLY A 266 5.89 -17.55 2.57
C GLY A 266 7.17 -17.39 1.71
N GLY A 267 7.40 -18.27 0.73
CA GLY A 267 8.53 -18.14 -0.23
C GLY A 267 8.91 -19.44 -0.95
N ASN A 268 10.13 -19.54 -1.51
CA ASN A 268 10.66 -20.81 -2.08
C ASN A 268 10.69 -21.97 -1.07
N PHE A 269 10.63 -21.67 0.23
CA PHE A 269 10.38 -22.65 1.28
C PHE A 269 9.03 -23.37 1.11
N GLY A 270 7.95 -22.66 0.76
CA GLY A 270 6.63 -23.26 0.51
C GLY A 270 6.54 -24.09 -0.77
N LYS A 271 7.52 -23.97 -1.68
CA LYS A 271 7.62 -24.80 -2.89
C LYS A 271 8.57 -26.00 -2.73
N GLY A 272 9.52 -25.94 -1.79
CA GLY A 272 10.56 -26.97 -1.62
C GLY A 272 10.47 -27.78 -0.32
N LEU A 273 9.79 -27.28 0.72
CA LEU A 273 9.69 -27.94 2.02
C LEU A 273 8.26 -27.86 2.57
N ASP A 274 7.62 -29.01 2.76
CA ASP A 274 6.28 -29.10 3.35
C ASP A 274 6.25 -28.47 4.76
N LYS A 275 5.11 -27.86 5.14
CA LYS A 275 4.90 -27.20 6.44
C LYS A 275 5.16 -28.15 7.61
N TYR A 276 4.82 -29.43 7.43
CA TYR A 276 5.13 -30.50 8.38
C TYR A 276 6.63 -30.84 8.41
N GLY A 277 7.32 -30.74 7.28
CA GLY A 277 8.78 -30.90 7.19
C GLY A 277 9.56 -29.87 8.01
N ALA A 278 9.11 -28.61 8.01
CA ALA A 278 9.71 -27.56 8.84
C ALA A 278 9.57 -27.85 10.35
N MET A 279 8.41 -28.36 10.78
CA MET A 279 8.20 -28.78 12.17
C MET A 279 9.12 -29.95 12.56
N VAL A 280 9.34 -30.91 11.67
CA VAL A 280 10.27 -32.03 11.90
C VAL A 280 11.70 -31.52 12.08
N ILE A 281 12.16 -30.58 11.23
CA ILE A 281 13.50 -29.97 11.35
C ILE A 281 13.66 -29.27 12.70
N LEU A 282 12.66 -28.49 13.14
CA LEU A 282 12.67 -27.85 14.44
C LEU A 282 12.79 -28.87 15.58
N GLY A 283 12.10 -30.00 15.47
CA GLY A 283 12.22 -31.13 16.40
C GLY A 283 13.62 -31.74 16.44
N VAL A 284 14.22 -31.99 15.27
CA VAL A 284 15.58 -32.55 15.14
C VAL A 284 16.62 -31.62 15.74
N ILE A 285 16.54 -30.32 15.44
CA ILE A 285 17.47 -29.33 16.01
C ILE A 285 17.38 -29.33 17.53
N ARG A 286 16.17 -29.32 18.09
CA ARG A 286 15.97 -29.36 19.55
C ARG A 286 16.51 -30.64 20.17
N PHE A 287 16.34 -31.78 19.51
CA PHE A 287 16.90 -33.05 19.96
C PHE A 287 18.44 -33.00 19.99
N LEU A 288 19.08 -32.58 18.88
CA LEU A 288 20.53 -32.47 18.78
C LEU A 288 21.10 -31.49 19.81
N MET A 289 20.47 -30.32 19.98
CA MET A 289 20.89 -29.33 20.97
C MET A 289 20.72 -29.85 22.41
N SER A 290 19.69 -30.66 22.69
CA SER A 290 19.51 -31.29 24.01
C SER A 290 20.62 -32.29 24.32
N VAL A 291 21.04 -33.09 23.33
CA VAL A 291 22.19 -34.00 23.47
C VAL A 291 23.48 -33.22 23.71
N LEU A 292 23.74 -32.17 22.93
CA LEU A 292 24.91 -31.30 23.12
C LEU A 292 24.92 -30.65 24.49
N THR A 293 23.77 -30.16 24.97
CA THR A 293 23.63 -29.57 26.32
C THR A 293 23.94 -30.60 27.39
N ALA A 294 23.46 -31.84 27.25
CA ALA A 294 23.76 -32.92 28.19
C ALA A 294 25.27 -33.23 28.25
N LEU A 295 25.96 -33.24 27.12
CA LEU A 295 27.41 -33.44 27.04
C LEU A 295 28.18 -32.28 27.67
N PHE A 296 27.82 -31.04 27.31
CA PHE A 296 28.48 -29.85 27.83
C PHE A 296 28.22 -29.63 29.32
N SER A 297 27.07 -30.07 29.84
CA SER A 297 26.74 -29.97 31.26
C SER A 297 27.74 -30.68 32.17
N LYS A 298 28.39 -31.73 31.66
CA LYS A 298 29.46 -32.45 32.35
C LYS A 298 30.81 -31.72 32.30
N LYS A 299 31.08 -30.97 31.24
CA LYS A 299 32.37 -30.29 31.00
C LYS A 299 32.45 -28.91 31.64
N PHE A 300 31.40 -28.11 31.50
CA PHE A 300 31.41 -26.68 31.88
C PHE A 300 30.55 -26.37 33.11
N GLY A 301 29.82 -27.36 33.62
CA GLY A 301 28.89 -27.18 34.73
C GLY A 301 27.57 -26.53 34.32
N ARG A 302 26.49 -26.87 35.04
CA ARG A 302 25.10 -26.49 34.68
C ARG A 302 24.82 -24.99 34.77
N ARG A 303 25.49 -24.29 35.71
CA ARG A 303 25.26 -22.86 35.96
C ARG A 303 25.72 -21.99 34.79
N ILE A 304 26.90 -22.25 34.24
CA ILE A 304 27.46 -21.47 33.12
C ILE A 304 26.63 -21.69 31.85
N LEU A 305 26.19 -22.92 31.59
CA LEU A 305 25.29 -23.23 30.47
C LEU A 305 23.93 -22.54 30.58
N CYS A 306 23.36 -22.46 31.78
CA CYS A 306 22.09 -21.76 31.99
C CYS A 306 22.22 -20.25 31.77
N ILE A 307 23.30 -19.63 32.26
CA ILE A 307 23.56 -18.19 32.09
C ILE A 307 23.84 -17.85 30.63
N THR A 308 24.68 -18.62 29.95
CA THR A 308 25.01 -18.39 28.52
C THR A 308 23.80 -18.57 27.60
N SER A 309 22.96 -19.58 27.85
CA SER A 309 21.69 -19.77 27.15
C SER A 309 20.72 -18.61 27.41
N GLY A 310 20.60 -18.18 28.68
CA GLY A 310 19.78 -17.02 29.06
C GLY A 310 20.20 -15.73 28.36
N LEU A 311 21.51 -15.46 28.29
CA LEU A 311 22.06 -14.31 27.56
C LEU A 311 21.81 -14.41 26.05
N GLY A 312 21.96 -15.59 25.46
CA GLY A 312 21.64 -15.82 24.04
C GLY A 312 20.17 -15.57 23.71
N MET A 313 19.25 -16.03 24.57
CA MET A 313 17.82 -15.76 24.42
C MET A 313 17.51 -14.26 24.58
N ALA A 314 18.09 -13.60 25.60
CA ALA A 314 17.90 -12.17 25.83
C ALA A 314 18.38 -11.34 24.63
N PHE A 315 19.53 -11.69 24.06
CA PHE A 315 20.04 -11.06 22.84
C PHE A 315 19.08 -11.25 21.68
N SER A 316 18.67 -12.50 21.39
CA SER A 316 17.71 -12.80 20.31
C SER A 316 16.40 -12.04 20.44
N MET A 317 15.84 -11.97 21.66
CA MET A 317 14.59 -11.26 21.94
C MET A 317 14.75 -9.75 21.84
N PHE A 318 15.87 -9.19 22.31
CA PHE A 318 16.16 -7.76 22.20
C PHE A 318 16.23 -7.30 20.74
N PHE A 319 16.95 -8.02 19.88
CA PHE A 319 17.02 -7.68 18.45
C PHE A 319 15.66 -7.83 17.75
N SER A 320 14.88 -8.85 18.12
CA SER A 320 13.54 -9.04 17.57
C SER A 320 12.59 -7.91 18.00
N ALA A 321 12.63 -7.48 19.26
CA ALA A 321 11.82 -6.38 19.78
C ALA A 321 12.23 -5.02 19.21
N MET A 322 13.55 -4.76 19.11
CA MET A 322 14.07 -3.54 18.49
C MET A 322 13.66 -3.45 17.01
N TYR A 323 13.67 -4.56 16.29
CA TYR A 323 13.17 -4.59 14.91
C TYR A 323 11.67 -4.30 14.81
N ILE A 324 10.83 -4.89 15.69
CA ILE A 324 9.40 -4.59 15.73
C ILE A 324 9.17 -3.09 15.99
N TYR A 325 9.91 -2.53 16.94
CA TYR A 325 9.83 -1.09 17.25
C TYR A 325 10.25 -0.21 16.06
N LEU A 326 11.28 -0.59 15.33
CA LEU A 326 11.77 0.14 14.16
C LEU A 326 10.88 -0.04 12.91
N THR A 327 10.05 -1.09 12.86
CA THR A 327 9.20 -1.43 11.71
C THR A 327 7.70 -1.20 11.94
N SER A 328 7.30 -0.91 13.17
CA SER A 328 5.91 -0.59 13.49
C SER A 328 5.53 0.79 12.97
N SER A 329 4.64 0.82 11.97
CA SER A 329 3.90 2.01 11.57
C SER A 329 2.61 2.13 12.40
N CYS A 330 2.34 3.32 12.94
CA CYS A 330 1.08 3.62 13.64
C CYS A 330 -0.04 3.98 12.65
N ASP A 331 -1.27 3.59 12.96
CA ASP A 331 -2.47 4.08 12.28
C ASP A 331 -2.88 5.48 12.79
N GLU A 332 -3.79 6.15 12.08
CA GLU A 332 -4.23 7.54 12.31
C GLU A 332 -4.72 7.84 13.74
N ASN A 333 -5.08 6.82 14.52
CA ASN A 333 -5.49 6.94 15.93
C ASN A 333 -4.34 6.71 16.94
N GLY A 334 -3.09 6.62 16.48
CA GLY A 334 -1.92 6.34 17.34
C GLY A 334 -1.82 4.88 17.80
N HIS A 335 -2.63 3.98 17.25
CA HIS A 335 -2.52 2.55 17.52
C HIS A 335 -1.41 1.93 16.68
N ILE A 336 -0.52 1.19 17.34
CA ILE A 336 0.51 0.38 16.68
C ILE A 336 -0.21 -0.70 15.87
N LYS A 337 -0.06 -0.71 14.54
CA LYS A 337 -0.51 -1.84 13.71
C LYS A 337 0.13 -3.11 14.25
N GLU A 338 -0.64 -4.17 14.45
CA GLU A 338 -0.10 -5.46 14.89
C GLU A 338 0.94 -6.00 13.88
N VAL A 339 2.22 -5.79 14.14
CA VAL A 339 3.35 -6.29 13.32
C VAL A 339 3.67 -7.76 13.61
N MET A 340 2.86 -8.48 14.40
CA MET A 340 3.16 -9.87 14.75
C MET A 340 3.09 -10.85 13.56
N ALA A 341 2.56 -10.44 12.40
CA ALA A 341 2.52 -11.25 11.19
C ALA A 341 3.77 -11.14 10.29
N ASN A 342 4.73 -10.24 10.58
CA ASN A 342 5.87 -9.96 9.68
C ASN A 342 7.25 -10.26 10.30
N GLN A 343 7.35 -11.30 11.12
CA GLN A 343 8.63 -11.81 11.63
C GLN A 343 9.39 -12.61 10.57
N GLN A 344 9.89 -11.92 9.55
CA GLN A 344 10.80 -12.49 8.54
C GLN A 344 12.27 -12.26 8.93
N TRP A 345 12.93 -13.36 9.29
CA TRP A 345 14.37 -13.61 9.44
C TRP A 345 15.34 -12.52 8.92
N VAL A 346 15.86 -11.70 9.84
CA VAL A 346 16.78 -10.56 9.62
C VAL A 346 18.07 -10.94 8.87
N LEU A 347 18.64 -12.12 9.11
CA LEU A 347 19.91 -12.53 8.48
C LEU A 347 19.75 -13.10 7.06
N LEU A 348 18.58 -13.67 6.73
CA LEU A 348 18.34 -14.23 5.39
C LEU A 348 17.75 -13.16 4.45
N LYS A 349 16.94 -12.22 4.98
CA LYS A 349 16.31 -11.16 4.18
C LYS A 349 17.35 -10.18 3.60
N LEU A 350 18.39 -9.82 4.36
CA LEU A 350 19.49 -8.99 3.87
C LEU A 350 20.32 -9.66 2.74
N LEU A 351 20.34 -10.99 2.68
CA LEU A 351 21.08 -11.75 1.67
C LEU A 351 20.21 -12.17 0.46
N LEU A 352 18.88 -12.20 0.59
CA LEU A 352 17.97 -12.72 -0.44
C LEU A 352 16.99 -11.67 -1.02
N HIS A 353 16.91 -10.44 -0.50
CA HIS A 353 15.96 -9.44 -1.02
C HIS A 353 16.24 -9.10 -2.50
N GLU A 354 17.51 -8.96 -2.85
CA GLU A 354 17.92 -8.74 -4.23
C GLU A 354 17.55 -9.94 -5.12
N THR A 355 17.67 -11.16 -4.59
CA THR A 355 17.31 -12.38 -5.35
C THR A 355 15.81 -12.46 -5.64
N LEU A 356 14.94 -12.00 -4.74
CA LEU A 356 13.49 -11.97 -4.98
C LEU A 356 13.10 -10.92 -6.02
N TYR A 357 13.70 -9.73 -5.95
CA TYR A 357 13.49 -8.70 -6.97
C TYR A 357 14.03 -9.14 -8.33
N GLU A 358 15.19 -9.78 -8.38
CA GLU A 358 15.73 -10.33 -9.63
C GLU A 358 14.86 -11.44 -10.21
N ASP A 359 14.33 -12.33 -9.38
CA ASP A 359 13.39 -13.38 -9.82
C ASP A 359 12.12 -12.76 -10.42
N TRP A 360 11.59 -11.70 -9.79
CA TRP A 360 10.42 -10.99 -10.31
C TRP A 360 10.74 -10.30 -11.64
N ILE A 361 11.85 -9.56 -11.72
CA ILE A 361 12.29 -8.85 -12.93
C ILE A 361 12.53 -9.84 -14.07
N THR A 362 13.15 -10.98 -13.78
CA THR A 362 13.42 -12.03 -14.76
C THR A 362 12.11 -12.60 -15.32
N LYS A 363 11.13 -12.91 -14.46
CA LYS A 363 9.80 -13.37 -14.89
C LYS A 363 9.06 -12.31 -15.69
N TYR A 364 9.12 -11.06 -15.25
CA TYR A 364 8.52 -9.92 -15.96
C TYR A 364 9.10 -9.82 -17.38
N VAL A 365 10.44 -9.81 -17.52
CA VAL A 365 11.11 -9.73 -18.83
C VAL A 365 10.80 -10.94 -19.71
N GLN A 366 10.69 -12.14 -19.14
CA GLN A 366 10.28 -13.35 -19.88
C GLN A 366 8.84 -13.29 -20.39
N GLY A 367 7.95 -12.56 -19.69
CA GLY A 367 6.56 -12.35 -20.10
C GLY A 367 6.35 -11.36 -21.24
N VAL A 368 7.39 -10.59 -21.62
CA VAL A 368 7.32 -9.57 -22.67
C VAL A 368 7.39 -10.22 -24.06
N SER A 369 6.45 -9.86 -24.93
CA SER A 369 6.42 -10.29 -26.33
C SER A 369 7.11 -9.26 -27.23
N ARG A 370 8.22 -9.66 -27.87
CA ARG A 370 9.09 -8.75 -28.63
C ARG A 370 8.42 -7.98 -29.78
N LYS A 371 7.34 -8.51 -30.36
CA LYS A 371 6.66 -7.89 -31.52
C LYS A 371 5.36 -7.17 -31.16
N LEU A 372 4.88 -7.33 -29.91
CA LEU A 372 3.57 -6.85 -29.51
C LEU A 372 3.61 -5.32 -29.32
N GLY A 373 2.74 -4.60 -30.02
CA GLY A 373 2.67 -3.14 -29.95
C GLY A 373 3.87 -2.39 -30.57
N GLU A 374 4.74 -3.09 -31.30
CA GLU A 374 5.91 -2.49 -31.95
C GLU A 374 5.49 -1.55 -33.10
N TYR A 375 6.22 -0.43 -33.27
CA TYR A 375 5.86 0.66 -34.19
C TYR A 375 4.50 1.30 -33.87
N GLY A 376 4.09 1.31 -32.60
CA GLY A 376 2.84 1.93 -32.16
C GLY A 376 1.57 1.24 -32.64
N ARG A 377 1.66 0.02 -33.20
CA ARG A 377 0.50 -0.73 -33.71
C ARG A 377 -0.42 -1.18 -32.57
N PRO A 378 -1.73 -1.33 -32.83
CA PRO A 378 -2.65 -1.87 -31.83
C PRO A 378 -2.26 -3.29 -31.43
N ALA A 379 -2.35 -3.57 -30.14
CA ALA A 379 -2.05 -4.87 -29.57
C ALA A 379 -3.29 -5.46 -28.88
N TYR A 380 -3.45 -6.78 -28.96
CA TYR A 380 -4.61 -7.47 -28.44
C TYR A 380 -4.21 -8.68 -27.61
N LEU A 381 -4.91 -8.90 -26.49
CA LEU A 381 -4.83 -10.11 -25.69
C LEU A 381 -5.80 -11.18 -26.22
N SER A 382 -5.50 -12.45 -25.96
CA SER A 382 -6.34 -13.60 -26.34
C SER A 382 -6.69 -14.48 -25.13
N GLY A 383 -7.82 -15.18 -25.19
CA GLY A 383 -8.22 -16.16 -24.17
C GLY A 383 -8.46 -15.56 -22.78
N GLU A 384 -8.00 -16.25 -21.74
CA GLU A 384 -8.17 -15.86 -20.33
C GLU A 384 -7.52 -14.50 -20.00
N GLU A 385 -6.42 -14.16 -20.67
CA GLU A 385 -5.72 -12.90 -20.44
C GLU A 385 -6.53 -11.69 -20.92
N LYS A 386 -7.32 -11.84 -22.00
CA LYS A 386 -8.24 -10.80 -22.46
C LYS A 386 -9.31 -10.51 -21.40
N ILE A 387 -9.83 -11.55 -20.76
CA ILE A 387 -10.83 -11.42 -19.69
C ILE A 387 -10.22 -10.68 -18.50
N LYS A 388 -9.03 -11.10 -18.05
CA LYS A 388 -8.29 -10.42 -16.96
C LYS A 388 -7.96 -8.97 -17.31
N GLY A 389 -7.49 -8.70 -18.52
CA GLY A 389 -7.19 -7.36 -19.02
C GLY A 389 -8.40 -6.44 -18.99
N ASN A 390 -9.56 -6.91 -19.44
CA ASN A 390 -10.81 -6.13 -19.43
C ASN A 390 -11.29 -5.79 -18.01
N VAL A 391 -11.14 -6.72 -17.07
CA VAL A 391 -11.47 -6.48 -15.66
C VAL A 391 -10.53 -5.42 -15.05
N VAL A 392 -9.23 -5.50 -15.35
CA VAL A 392 -8.25 -4.52 -14.89
C VAL A 392 -8.48 -3.14 -15.52
N LEU A 393 -8.75 -3.09 -16.82
CA LEU A 393 -9.05 -1.86 -17.56
C LEU A 393 -10.21 -1.08 -16.92
N LYS A 394 -11.32 -1.76 -16.61
CA LYS A 394 -12.47 -1.14 -15.93
C LYS A 394 -12.19 -0.63 -14.52
N LYS A 395 -11.14 -1.13 -13.84
CA LYS A 395 -10.77 -0.73 -12.48
C LYS A 395 -9.68 0.33 -12.44
N LYS A 396 -8.70 0.23 -13.34
CA LYS A 396 -7.45 1.03 -13.35
C LYS A 396 -7.39 2.04 -14.51
N ALA A 397 -8.43 2.10 -15.35
CA ALA A 397 -8.54 2.94 -16.54
C ALA A 397 -7.42 2.71 -17.59
N VAL A 398 -6.67 1.62 -17.49
CA VAL A 398 -5.64 1.21 -18.45
C VAL A 398 -5.45 -0.30 -18.43
N ASN A 399 -5.19 -0.91 -19.58
CA ASN A 399 -4.98 -2.35 -19.73
C ASN A 399 -3.56 -2.75 -19.30
N ILE A 400 -3.32 -2.80 -17.99
CA ILE A 400 -2.00 -3.12 -17.40
C ILE A 400 -1.50 -4.50 -17.85
N ILE A 401 -2.40 -5.48 -18.01
CA ILE A 401 -2.04 -6.84 -18.44
C ILE A 401 -1.44 -6.81 -19.83
N LEU A 402 -2.03 -6.05 -20.76
CA LEU A 402 -1.48 -5.86 -22.09
C LEU A 402 -0.17 -5.08 -22.04
N SER A 403 -0.14 -3.97 -21.28
CA SER A 403 1.07 -3.15 -21.11
C SER A 403 2.26 -3.97 -20.62
N ASN A 404 2.06 -4.88 -19.67
CA ASN A 404 3.13 -5.73 -19.13
C ASN A 404 3.74 -6.67 -20.18
N LYS A 405 3.03 -6.96 -21.27
CA LYS A 405 3.52 -7.78 -22.39
C LYS A 405 4.15 -6.98 -23.53
N ILE A 406 3.91 -5.67 -23.59
CA ILE A 406 4.49 -4.78 -24.59
C ILE A 406 5.92 -4.39 -24.16
N PRO A 407 6.91 -4.44 -25.07
CA PRO A 407 8.28 -4.05 -24.75
C PRO A 407 8.38 -2.63 -24.16
N LEU A 408 9.15 -2.48 -23.08
CA LEU A 408 9.43 -1.18 -22.46
C LEU A 408 10.18 -0.21 -23.38
N GLN A 409 10.84 -0.73 -24.42
CA GLN A 409 11.64 0.05 -25.37
C GLN A 409 11.09 -0.03 -26.80
N ARG A 410 9.78 -0.31 -26.95
CA ARG A 410 9.14 -0.38 -28.26
C ARG A 410 9.42 0.86 -29.10
N LYS A 411 9.47 0.72 -30.41
CA LYS A 411 9.60 1.87 -31.33
C LYS A 411 8.24 2.48 -31.61
N LEU A 412 8.21 3.79 -31.77
CA LEU A 412 7.06 4.54 -32.30
C LEU A 412 7.35 5.00 -33.75
N PRO A 413 6.31 5.21 -34.57
CA PRO A 413 6.47 5.77 -35.91
C PRO A 413 6.89 7.25 -35.86
N ASP A 414 7.64 7.72 -36.87
CA ASP A 414 7.96 9.15 -37.01
C ASP A 414 6.87 9.86 -37.83
N VAL A 415 5.87 10.37 -37.10
CA VAL A 415 4.63 10.98 -37.63
C VAL A 415 4.71 12.52 -37.70
N ARG A 416 5.92 13.07 -37.58
CA ARG A 416 6.16 14.51 -37.74
C ARG A 416 6.03 14.90 -39.20
N ASP A 417 5.66 16.16 -39.43
CA ASP A 417 5.67 16.76 -40.76
C ASP A 417 7.03 16.54 -41.45
N PRO A 418 7.07 16.18 -42.75
CA PRO A 418 8.32 15.98 -43.48
C PRO A 418 9.31 17.15 -43.38
N LEU A 419 8.83 18.39 -43.24
CA LEU A 419 9.68 19.56 -43.06
C LEU A 419 10.47 19.51 -41.74
N CYS A 420 9.91 18.93 -40.67
CA CYS A 420 10.60 18.76 -39.39
C CYS A 420 11.86 17.89 -39.49
N LYS A 421 11.90 16.96 -40.47
CA LYS A 421 13.04 16.05 -40.67
C LYS A 421 14.25 16.77 -41.25
N ASN A 422 14.03 17.90 -41.92
CA ASN A 422 15.06 18.71 -42.55
C ASN A 422 15.53 19.88 -41.65
N VAL A 423 14.90 20.07 -40.48
CA VAL A 423 15.31 21.10 -39.52
C VAL A 423 16.64 20.71 -38.87
N THR A 424 17.58 21.66 -38.88
CA THR A 424 18.84 21.54 -38.15
C THR A 424 18.78 22.41 -36.91
N TYR A 425 19.24 21.87 -35.78
CA TYR A 425 19.25 22.57 -34.49
C TYR A 425 20.67 22.96 -34.11
N ASP A 426 20.79 23.97 -33.26
CA ASP A 426 22.09 24.44 -32.80
C ASP A 426 22.89 23.32 -32.10
N SER A 427 24.20 23.33 -32.28
CA SER A 427 25.09 22.34 -31.65
C SER A 427 25.08 22.40 -30.12
N VAL A 428 24.88 23.62 -29.59
CA VAL A 428 24.78 23.95 -28.16
C VAL A 428 23.35 24.39 -27.83
N LEU A 429 22.65 23.50 -27.12
CA LEU A 429 21.32 23.71 -26.56
C LEU A 429 21.38 23.63 -25.03
N PRO A 430 20.43 24.27 -24.31
CA PRO A 430 20.36 24.19 -22.86
C PRO A 430 20.15 22.75 -22.37
N SER A 431 20.68 22.42 -21.20
CA SER A 431 20.47 21.10 -20.59
C SER A 431 19.07 20.97 -19.99
N VAL A 432 18.51 19.76 -19.98
CA VAL A 432 17.16 19.48 -19.46
C VAL A 432 17.18 18.57 -18.24
N SER A 433 16.36 18.89 -17.24
CA SER A 433 15.94 17.98 -16.18
C SER A 433 14.50 17.55 -16.46
N THR A 434 14.29 16.28 -16.78
CA THR A 434 12.95 15.73 -17.01
C THR A 434 12.34 15.28 -15.70
N ILE A 435 11.19 15.83 -15.32
CA ILE A 435 10.50 15.55 -14.06
C ILE A 435 9.24 14.75 -14.38
N ILE A 436 9.15 13.54 -13.81
CA ILE A 436 8.02 12.63 -13.99
C ILE A 436 7.41 12.37 -12.62
N ILE A 437 6.16 12.80 -12.43
CA ILE A 437 5.42 12.62 -11.19
C ILE A 437 4.52 11.41 -11.33
N PHE A 438 4.49 10.54 -10.32
CA PHE A 438 3.61 9.38 -10.32
C PHE A 438 3.03 9.10 -8.93
N HIS A 439 1.84 8.52 -8.94
CA HIS A 439 1.19 7.94 -7.78
C HIS A 439 0.43 6.71 -8.24
N ASN A 440 0.80 5.53 -7.73
CA ASN A 440 0.16 4.25 -8.08
C ASN A 440 0.09 3.99 -9.60
N GLU A 441 1.11 4.43 -10.33
CA GLU A 441 1.21 4.20 -11.77
C GLU A 441 1.59 2.76 -12.08
N ALA A 442 1.08 2.21 -13.19
CA ALA A 442 1.46 0.87 -13.60
C ALA A 442 2.97 0.78 -13.89
N PHE A 443 3.66 -0.18 -13.27
CA PHE A 443 5.11 -0.35 -13.36
C PHE A 443 5.64 -0.36 -14.81
N SER A 444 4.96 -1.10 -15.71
CA SER A 444 5.35 -1.16 -17.13
C SER A 444 5.15 0.15 -17.87
N VAL A 445 4.11 0.91 -17.53
CA VAL A 445 3.80 2.19 -18.16
C VAL A 445 4.80 3.26 -17.72
N LEU A 446 5.05 3.36 -16.40
CA LEU A 446 6.07 4.26 -15.83
C LEU A 446 7.45 4.01 -16.46
N LEU A 447 7.88 2.75 -16.50
CA LEU A 447 9.19 2.43 -17.06
C LEU A 447 9.25 2.68 -18.57
N ARG A 448 8.17 2.46 -19.33
CA ARG A 448 8.15 2.77 -20.77
C ARG A 448 8.33 4.26 -21.02
N THR A 449 7.73 5.11 -20.19
CA THR A 449 7.99 6.56 -20.20
C THR A 449 9.47 6.85 -19.98
N VAL A 450 10.06 6.31 -18.93
CA VAL A 450 11.49 6.51 -18.61
C VAL A 450 12.40 6.04 -19.74
N TYR A 451 12.16 4.84 -20.27
CA TYR A 451 12.95 4.28 -21.37
C TYR A 451 12.79 5.09 -22.67
N SER A 452 11.59 5.57 -23.00
CA SER A 452 11.38 6.42 -24.17
C SER A 452 12.21 7.70 -24.08
N VAL A 453 12.24 8.36 -22.91
CA VAL A 453 13.05 9.56 -22.68
C VAL A 453 14.55 9.25 -22.80
N ILE A 454 15.03 8.16 -22.17
CA ILE A 454 16.45 7.77 -22.25
C ILE A 454 16.88 7.50 -23.69
N LYS A 455 16.02 6.83 -24.46
CA LYS A 455 16.31 6.35 -25.81
C LYS A 455 16.26 7.47 -26.86
N GLU A 456 15.23 8.30 -26.82
CA GLU A 456 14.98 9.33 -27.84
C GLU A 456 15.61 10.69 -27.51
N THR A 457 16.26 10.83 -26.35
CA THR A 457 16.93 12.07 -25.95
C THR A 457 18.45 11.98 -26.09
N PRO A 458 19.11 12.91 -26.80
CA PRO A 458 20.57 12.95 -26.89
C PRO A 458 21.25 13.03 -25.50
N PRO A 459 22.24 12.17 -25.19
CA PRO A 459 22.87 12.13 -23.85
C PRO A 459 23.52 13.44 -23.39
N LYS A 460 23.91 14.33 -24.32
CA LYS A 460 24.47 15.65 -24.02
C LYS A 460 23.44 16.65 -23.51
N LEU A 461 22.16 16.49 -23.88
CA LEU A 461 21.06 17.38 -23.50
C LEU A 461 20.41 16.94 -22.19
N LEU A 462 20.29 15.62 -21.97
CA LEU A 462 19.68 15.06 -20.78
C LEU A 462 20.61 15.19 -19.57
N LYS A 463 20.31 16.12 -18.65
CA LYS A 463 21.03 16.27 -17.38
C LYS A 463 20.67 15.15 -16.42
N GLU A 464 19.38 14.95 -16.20
CA GLU A 464 18.83 13.97 -15.26
C GLU A 464 17.34 13.71 -15.54
N ILE A 465 16.84 12.57 -15.07
CA ILE A 465 15.41 12.24 -15.00
C ILE A 465 15.08 12.13 -13.51
N ILE A 466 14.12 12.90 -13.02
CA ILE A 466 13.68 12.91 -11.62
C ILE A 466 12.29 12.30 -11.57
N LEU A 467 12.22 11.09 -11.01
CA LEU A 467 10.97 10.41 -10.72
C LEU A 467 10.50 10.84 -9.33
N VAL A 468 9.35 11.49 -9.25
CA VAL A 468 8.76 11.95 -7.99
C VAL A 468 7.59 11.04 -7.63
N ASP A 469 7.79 10.22 -6.61
CA ASP A 469 6.76 9.35 -6.04
C ASP A 469 5.92 10.15 -5.03
N ASP A 470 4.70 10.50 -5.43
CA ASP A 470 3.71 11.18 -4.59
C ASP A 470 2.98 10.15 -3.71
N LYS A 471 3.75 9.49 -2.84
CA LYS A 471 3.28 8.51 -1.84
C LYS A 471 2.46 7.36 -2.44
N SER A 472 3.08 6.57 -3.33
CA SER A 472 2.48 5.33 -3.85
C SER A 472 2.40 4.24 -2.77
N ASN A 473 1.44 3.32 -2.92
CA ASN A 473 1.24 2.17 -2.04
C ASN A 473 1.27 0.81 -2.76
N GLU A 474 1.36 0.79 -4.10
CA GLU A 474 1.51 -0.44 -4.88
C GLU A 474 2.90 -1.07 -4.64
N GLU A 475 2.94 -2.38 -4.39
CA GLU A 475 4.16 -3.10 -3.97
C GLU A 475 5.31 -2.95 -4.98
N GLU A 476 5.01 -2.93 -6.28
CA GLU A 476 6.02 -2.82 -7.34
C GLU A 476 6.71 -1.45 -7.37
N LEU A 477 6.06 -0.40 -6.84
CA LEU A 477 6.59 0.97 -6.81
C LEU A 477 7.41 1.28 -5.56
N LEU A 478 7.39 0.38 -4.57
CA LEU A 478 8.19 0.48 -3.35
C LEU A 478 9.63 0.00 -3.63
N GLY A 479 10.17 -0.92 -2.84
CA GLY A 479 11.58 -1.31 -2.95
C GLY A 479 11.95 -1.94 -4.31
N LEU A 480 11.02 -2.54 -5.03
CA LEU A 480 11.27 -3.13 -6.36
C LEU A 480 11.67 -2.07 -7.39
N LEU A 481 10.95 -0.95 -7.47
CA LEU A 481 11.26 0.15 -8.38
C LEU A 481 12.63 0.76 -8.07
N GLU A 482 12.94 0.95 -6.80
CA GLU A 482 14.24 1.47 -6.37
C GLU A 482 15.37 0.53 -6.79
N TYR A 483 15.21 -0.78 -6.55
CA TYR A 483 16.15 -1.79 -7.00
C TYR A 483 16.31 -1.80 -8.53
N TYR A 484 15.21 -1.71 -9.28
CA TYR A 484 15.23 -1.65 -10.74
C TYR A 484 15.98 -0.42 -11.27
N ILE A 485 15.73 0.76 -10.68
CA ILE A 485 16.42 1.99 -11.06
C ILE A 485 17.92 1.87 -10.83
N GLN A 486 18.33 1.35 -9.67
CA GLN A 486 19.74 1.22 -9.31
C GLN A 486 20.50 0.20 -10.20
N THR A 487 19.82 -0.88 -10.62
CA THR A 487 20.47 -2.02 -11.31
C THR A 487 20.31 -2.03 -12.83
N ARG A 488 19.23 -1.44 -13.38
CA ARG A 488 18.88 -1.49 -14.81
C ARG A 488 18.91 -0.14 -15.51
N LEU A 489 18.80 0.98 -14.78
CA LEU A 489 18.73 2.32 -15.36
C LEU A 489 20.04 3.11 -15.17
N PRO A 490 20.34 4.08 -16.05
CA PRO A 490 21.55 4.89 -15.92
C PRO A 490 21.48 5.78 -14.67
N LYS A 491 22.65 6.10 -14.10
CA LYS A 491 22.79 6.98 -12.90
C LYS A 491 22.15 8.37 -13.02
N LYS A 492 21.75 8.77 -14.23
CA LYS A 492 21.01 10.00 -14.49
C LYS A 492 19.55 9.94 -14.01
N VAL A 493 18.99 8.74 -13.78
CA VAL A 493 17.64 8.56 -13.24
C VAL A 493 17.72 8.59 -11.71
N LYS A 494 16.95 9.48 -11.10
CA LYS A 494 16.86 9.68 -9.65
C LYS A 494 15.43 9.47 -9.18
N LEU A 495 15.27 8.82 -8.04
CA LEU A 495 13.98 8.64 -7.39
C LEU A 495 13.89 9.56 -6.17
N LEU A 496 12.84 10.37 -6.12
CA LEU A 496 12.48 11.23 -5.00
C LEU A 496 11.15 10.74 -4.42
N ARG A 497 11.16 10.24 -3.18
CA ARG A 497 9.93 9.82 -2.49
C ARG A 497 9.44 10.91 -1.56
N LEU A 498 8.13 11.16 -1.59
CA LEU A 498 7.47 12.06 -0.65
C LEU A 498 6.90 11.25 0.53
N ASP A 499 7.03 11.80 1.74
CA ASP A 499 6.60 11.13 2.97
C ASP A 499 5.07 11.00 3.05
N GLU A 500 4.37 12.00 2.52
CA GLU A 500 2.92 12.15 2.51
C GLU A 500 2.40 12.42 1.09
N ARG A 501 1.10 12.16 0.87
CA ARG A 501 0.43 12.48 -0.40
C ARG A 501 0.21 13.99 -0.51
N GLN A 502 0.98 14.64 -1.38
CA GLN A 502 0.98 16.10 -1.55
C GLN A 502 0.11 16.55 -2.74
N GLY A 503 -0.19 15.67 -3.69
CA GLY A 503 -0.90 16.00 -4.93
C GLY A 503 0.04 16.47 -6.04
N LEU A 504 -0.48 16.56 -7.26
CA LEU A 504 0.30 16.75 -8.49
C LEU A 504 1.13 18.05 -8.46
N VAL A 505 0.51 19.15 -8.06
CA VAL A 505 1.14 20.48 -8.04
C VAL A 505 2.33 20.53 -7.09
N ARG A 506 2.12 20.11 -5.84
CA ARG A 506 3.17 20.12 -4.82
C ARG A 506 4.28 19.12 -5.14
N ALA A 507 3.95 17.97 -5.73
CA ALA A 507 4.95 17.02 -6.22
C ALA A 507 5.78 17.58 -7.39
N ARG A 508 5.16 18.28 -8.35
CA ARG A 508 5.87 19.02 -9.41
C ARG A 508 6.84 20.03 -8.82
N LEU A 509 6.43 20.79 -7.81
CA LEU A 509 7.28 21.75 -7.11
C LEU A 509 8.48 21.09 -6.41
N LYS A 510 8.29 19.91 -5.78
CA LYS A 510 9.39 19.15 -5.16
C LYS A 510 10.39 18.66 -6.21
N GLY A 511 9.92 18.13 -7.33
CA GLY A 511 10.77 17.78 -8.47
C GLY A 511 11.53 18.97 -9.04
N ALA A 512 10.85 20.10 -9.24
CA ALA A 512 11.45 21.32 -9.76
C ALA A 512 12.53 21.90 -8.83
N LYS A 513 12.34 21.80 -7.51
CA LYS A 513 13.35 22.21 -6.51
C LYS A 513 14.59 21.32 -6.54
N SER A 514 14.44 20.03 -6.85
CA SER A 514 15.56 19.08 -6.96
C SER A 514 16.32 19.17 -8.29
N ALA A 515 15.70 19.73 -9.33
CA ALA A 515 16.25 19.82 -10.68
C ALA A 515 17.41 20.81 -10.82
N THR A 516 18.44 20.38 -11.56
CA THR A 516 19.69 21.14 -11.79
C THR A 516 19.91 21.59 -13.23
N GLY A 517 19.14 21.09 -14.19
CA GLY A 517 19.20 21.47 -15.60
C GLY A 517 18.78 22.93 -15.86
N ASP A 518 19.11 23.45 -17.04
CA ASP A 518 18.76 24.81 -17.45
C ASP A 518 17.26 24.94 -17.76
N VAL A 519 16.66 23.86 -18.26
CA VAL A 519 15.24 23.73 -18.61
C VAL A 519 14.60 22.62 -17.77
N LEU A 520 13.39 22.89 -17.28
CA LEU A 520 12.52 21.88 -16.67
C LEU A 520 11.60 21.33 -17.76
N MET A 521 11.57 20.00 -17.91
CA MET A 521 10.63 19.31 -18.77
C MET A 521 9.71 18.45 -17.91
N PHE A 522 8.45 18.83 -17.80
CA PHE A 522 7.45 18.02 -17.09
C PHE A 522 6.84 17.00 -18.05
N LEU A 523 6.76 15.75 -17.62
CA LEU A 523 6.07 14.67 -18.32
C LEU A 523 5.20 13.91 -17.34
N ASP A 524 4.02 13.48 -17.79
CA ASP A 524 3.23 12.51 -17.04
C ASP A 524 3.91 11.14 -17.06
N ALA A 525 3.56 10.29 -16.09
CA ALA A 525 4.17 8.97 -15.93
C ALA A 525 3.74 7.94 -16.99
N HIS A 526 2.81 8.29 -17.87
CA HIS A 526 2.22 7.43 -18.89
C HIS A 526 2.33 8.09 -20.27
N CYS A 527 3.56 8.39 -20.66
CA CYS A 527 3.90 9.00 -21.95
C CYS A 527 4.89 8.14 -22.73
N GLU A 528 4.91 8.29 -24.04
CA GLU A 528 5.99 7.76 -24.89
C GLU A 528 6.46 8.86 -25.84
N VAL A 529 7.71 9.28 -25.69
CA VAL A 529 8.27 10.36 -26.52
C VAL A 529 8.72 9.83 -27.88
N THR A 530 8.59 10.66 -28.91
CA THR A 530 9.00 10.33 -30.28
C THR A 530 10.43 10.78 -30.58
N LYS A 531 10.95 10.39 -31.75
CA LYS A 531 12.29 10.76 -32.20
C LYS A 531 12.44 12.28 -32.33
N GLN A 532 13.55 12.82 -31.82
CA GLN A 532 13.89 14.25 -31.88
C GLN A 532 12.78 15.16 -31.33
N TRP A 533 12.07 14.69 -30.30
CA TRP A 533 11.00 15.46 -29.68
C TRP A 533 11.53 16.67 -28.89
N LEU A 534 12.75 16.60 -28.33
CA LEU A 534 13.23 17.56 -27.34
C LEU A 534 13.95 18.77 -27.97
N GLU A 535 14.76 18.54 -29.00
CA GLU A 535 15.56 19.57 -29.67
C GLU A 535 14.73 20.78 -30.14
N PRO A 536 13.55 20.61 -30.79
CA PRO A 536 12.70 21.75 -31.14
C PRO A 536 12.25 22.58 -29.93
N LEU A 537 11.94 21.93 -28.81
CA LEU A 537 11.51 22.61 -27.58
C LEU A 537 12.65 23.45 -26.98
N LEU A 538 13.85 22.86 -26.88
CA LEU A 538 15.02 23.52 -26.32
C LEU A 538 15.55 24.65 -27.20
N GLN A 539 15.50 24.48 -28.52
CA GLN A 539 15.83 25.53 -29.48
C GLN A 539 14.92 26.74 -29.25
N ARG A 540 13.61 26.52 -29.11
CA ARG A 540 12.68 27.62 -28.88
C ARG A 540 12.92 28.35 -27.55
N ILE A 541 13.17 27.62 -26.47
CA ILE A 541 13.48 28.23 -25.16
C ILE A 541 14.81 29.01 -25.20
N LYS A 542 15.78 28.53 -25.98
CA LYS A 542 17.05 29.24 -26.19
C LYS A 542 16.84 30.58 -26.87
N GLU A 543 16.02 30.62 -27.91
CA GLU A 543 15.65 31.86 -28.63
C GLU A 543 14.84 32.81 -27.75
N LYS A 544 13.91 32.26 -26.97
CA LYS A 544 12.97 33.02 -26.16
C LYS A 544 12.84 32.43 -24.76
N LYS A 545 13.61 32.97 -23.82
CA LYS A 545 13.70 32.46 -22.44
C LYS A 545 12.39 32.54 -21.64
N ASN A 546 11.48 33.45 -22.00
CA ASN A 546 10.15 33.59 -21.42
C ASN A 546 9.06 32.81 -22.18
N ALA A 547 9.45 31.97 -23.15
CA ALA A 547 8.54 31.03 -23.79
C ALA A 547 8.38 29.78 -22.91
N VAL A 548 7.13 29.36 -22.76
CA VAL A 548 6.76 28.05 -22.25
C VAL A 548 6.26 27.26 -23.44
N VAL A 549 6.82 26.07 -23.66
CA VAL A 549 6.58 25.33 -24.90
C VAL A 549 6.02 23.95 -24.62
N THR A 550 5.04 23.54 -25.41
CA THR A 550 4.38 22.23 -25.32
C THR A 550 4.64 21.43 -26.60
N PRO A 551 4.83 20.10 -26.50
CA PRO A 551 4.74 19.24 -27.67
C PRO A 551 3.29 19.13 -28.16
N ILE A 552 3.10 18.63 -29.37
CA ILE A 552 1.81 18.02 -29.75
C ILE A 552 1.66 16.75 -28.90
N ILE A 553 0.48 16.61 -28.28
CA ILE A 553 0.14 15.45 -27.47
C ILE A 553 -0.69 14.51 -28.33
N ASP A 554 -0.13 13.35 -28.67
CA ASP A 554 -0.81 12.31 -29.42
C ASP A 554 -1.47 11.30 -28.48
N ASN A 555 -2.52 10.62 -28.95
CA ASN A 555 -3.24 9.66 -28.12
C ASN A 555 -2.57 8.28 -28.16
N ILE A 556 -2.36 7.68 -26.99
CA ILE A 556 -2.07 6.25 -26.85
C ILE A 556 -3.29 5.59 -26.23
N SER A 557 -3.91 4.66 -26.95
CA SER A 557 -5.09 3.94 -26.45
C SER A 557 -4.77 3.22 -25.13
N GLU A 558 -5.61 3.44 -24.14
CA GLU A 558 -5.55 2.78 -22.84
C GLU A 558 -5.93 1.28 -22.91
N GLU A 559 -6.66 0.88 -23.96
CA GLU A 559 -7.09 -0.50 -24.20
C GLU A 559 -6.07 -1.31 -25.01
N THR A 560 -5.62 -0.76 -26.16
CA THR A 560 -4.80 -1.48 -27.15
C THR A 560 -3.34 -1.02 -27.20
N PHE A 561 -3.01 0.10 -26.53
CA PHE A 561 -1.71 0.78 -26.63
C PHE A 561 -1.31 1.19 -28.06
N GLU A 562 -2.28 1.29 -28.97
CA GLU A 562 -2.08 1.92 -30.28
C GLU A 562 -1.69 3.39 -30.10
N TYR A 563 -0.69 3.83 -30.86
CA TYR A 563 -0.29 5.24 -30.95
C TYR A 563 -1.06 5.88 -32.11
N SER A 564 -2.13 6.59 -31.78
CA SER A 564 -3.02 7.26 -32.72
C SER A 564 -2.53 8.69 -32.98
N HIS A 565 -2.51 9.07 -34.26
CA HIS A 565 -2.13 10.40 -34.71
C HIS A 565 -3.06 10.85 -35.84
N SER A 566 -3.12 12.16 -36.10
CA SER A 566 -3.82 12.70 -37.27
C SER A 566 -3.22 12.15 -38.57
N ASP A 567 -4.08 11.86 -39.56
CA ASP A 567 -3.66 11.48 -40.91
C ASP A 567 -2.92 12.62 -41.61
N GLU A 568 -3.26 13.87 -41.26
CA GLU A 568 -2.55 15.06 -41.70
C GLU A 568 -1.50 15.48 -40.65
N PRO A 569 -0.18 15.36 -40.93
CA PRO A 569 0.87 15.65 -39.96
C PRO A 569 0.92 17.10 -39.48
N SER A 570 0.43 18.04 -40.29
CA SER A 570 0.34 19.48 -40.01
C SER A 570 -0.86 19.85 -39.15
N PHE A 571 -1.87 18.99 -39.06
CA PHE A 571 -3.07 19.24 -38.25
C PHE A 571 -2.82 18.87 -36.80
N PHE A 572 -3.09 19.83 -35.91
CA PHE A 572 -3.11 19.65 -34.48
C PHE A 572 -3.94 20.76 -33.82
N GLN A 573 -4.41 20.48 -32.60
CA GLN A 573 -5.18 21.42 -31.80
C GLN A 573 -4.30 22.10 -30.75
N VAL A 574 -4.72 23.28 -30.32
CA VAL A 574 -4.12 24.03 -29.22
C VAL A 574 -5.07 24.06 -28.02
N GLY A 575 -4.62 24.56 -26.88
CA GLY A 575 -5.39 24.58 -25.65
C GLY A 575 -6.33 25.77 -25.53
N GLY A 576 -7.59 25.49 -25.20
CA GLY A 576 -8.62 26.43 -24.79
C GLY A 576 -9.10 26.18 -23.36
N PHE A 577 -10.22 26.82 -22.98
CA PHE A 577 -10.90 26.56 -21.71
C PHE A 577 -12.40 26.83 -21.83
N THR A 578 -13.20 26.18 -20.97
CA THR A 578 -14.61 26.48 -20.78
C THR A 578 -14.83 27.37 -19.56
N TRP A 579 -15.90 28.15 -19.52
CA TRP A 579 -16.22 29.02 -18.38
C TRP A 579 -16.51 28.24 -17.10
N SER A 580 -16.84 26.94 -17.20
CA SER A 580 -16.91 26.03 -16.04
C SER A 580 -15.55 25.69 -15.42
N GLY A 581 -14.44 26.14 -16.01
CA GLY A 581 -13.09 25.94 -15.47
C GLY A 581 -12.37 24.70 -16.00
N HIS A 582 -12.86 24.09 -17.08
CA HIS A 582 -12.23 22.91 -17.69
C HIS A 582 -11.35 23.29 -18.88
N PHE A 583 -10.33 22.48 -19.12
CA PHE A 583 -9.53 22.55 -20.34
C PHE A 583 -10.32 21.96 -21.52
N THR A 584 -10.18 22.55 -22.70
CA THR A 584 -10.71 22.01 -23.96
C THR A 584 -9.66 22.14 -25.07
N TRP A 585 -9.77 21.29 -26.10
CA TRP A 585 -8.97 21.39 -27.30
C TRP A 585 -9.69 22.26 -28.33
N ILE A 586 -8.98 23.22 -28.90
CA ILE A 586 -9.52 24.14 -29.91
C ILE A 586 -8.67 24.09 -31.17
N ASN A 587 -9.28 24.44 -32.30
CA ASN A 587 -8.54 24.66 -33.53
C ASN A 587 -7.60 25.87 -33.37
N ILE A 588 -6.59 25.92 -34.23
CA ILE A 588 -5.66 27.06 -34.24
C ILE A 588 -6.43 28.29 -34.71
N GLN A 589 -6.38 29.36 -33.91
CA GLN A 589 -7.05 30.62 -34.21
C GLN A 589 -6.67 31.18 -35.59
N GLU A 590 -7.61 31.82 -36.28
CA GLU A 590 -7.40 32.31 -37.65
C GLU A 590 -6.22 33.28 -37.75
N ALA A 591 -6.08 34.15 -36.74
CA ALA A 591 -5.00 35.13 -36.69
C ALA A 591 -3.62 34.45 -36.63
N ASP A 592 -3.51 33.36 -35.87
CA ASP A 592 -2.28 32.60 -35.76
C ASP A 592 -2.02 31.77 -37.03
N LEU A 593 -3.05 31.17 -37.64
CA LEU A 593 -2.96 30.50 -38.94
C LEU A 593 -2.43 31.45 -40.04
N LYS A 594 -2.97 32.67 -40.13
CA LYS A 594 -2.53 33.69 -41.09
C LYS A 594 -1.10 34.17 -40.83
N SER A 595 -0.65 34.14 -39.57
CA SER A 595 0.70 34.54 -39.16
C SER A 595 1.77 33.47 -39.40
N LYS A 596 1.38 32.20 -39.61
CA LYS A 596 2.31 31.11 -39.86
C LYS A 596 3.07 31.33 -41.15
N THR A 597 4.40 31.25 -41.07
CA THR A 597 5.28 31.27 -42.24
C THR A 597 5.49 29.87 -42.84
N SER A 598 5.29 28.83 -42.03
CA SER A 598 5.44 27.42 -42.42
C SER A 598 4.49 26.56 -41.58
N ALA A 599 4.17 25.36 -42.08
CA ALA A 599 3.36 24.37 -41.34
C ALA A 599 3.97 24.01 -39.96
N ILE A 600 5.30 24.07 -39.85
CA ILE A 600 6.08 23.71 -38.67
C ILE A 600 6.44 24.88 -37.76
N SER A 601 5.92 26.09 -38.04
CA SER A 601 6.15 27.26 -37.19
C SER A 601 5.53 27.05 -35.80
N PRO A 602 6.17 27.51 -34.70
CA PRO A 602 5.56 27.54 -33.37
C PRO A 602 4.19 28.24 -33.39
N VAL A 603 3.23 27.69 -32.66
CA VAL A 603 1.85 28.21 -32.63
C VAL A 603 1.51 28.65 -31.22
N LYS A 604 0.96 29.84 -31.07
CA LYS A 604 0.51 30.33 -29.77
C LYS A 604 -0.69 29.51 -29.30
N SER A 605 -0.68 29.17 -28.02
CA SER A 605 -1.76 28.42 -27.39
C SER A 605 -2.32 29.25 -26.23
N PRO A 606 -3.63 29.55 -26.19
CA PRO A 606 -4.23 30.25 -25.06
C PRO A 606 -3.95 29.55 -23.73
N THR A 607 -4.16 28.23 -23.70
CA THR A 607 -3.92 27.38 -22.52
C THR A 607 -3.04 26.18 -22.86
N MET A 608 -2.64 25.42 -21.85
CA MET A 608 -1.99 24.11 -22.02
C MET A 608 -2.78 23.03 -21.29
N ALA A 609 -2.69 21.78 -21.77
CA ALA A 609 -3.21 20.64 -21.03
C ALA A 609 -2.53 20.47 -19.66
N GLY A 610 -1.27 20.90 -19.54
CA GLY A 610 -0.54 21.04 -18.26
C GLY A 610 0.28 19.84 -17.81
N GLY A 611 0.07 18.66 -18.41
CA GLY A 611 0.88 17.46 -18.16
C GLY A 611 2.29 17.54 -18.75
N LEU A 612 2.40 18.09 -19.96
CA LEU A 612 3.61 18.02 -20.78
C LEU A 612 4.04 19.41 -21.26
N PHE A 613 5.12 19.94 -20.69
CA PHE A 613 5.68 21.21 -21.15
C PHE A 613 7.15 21.38 -20.74
N ALA A 614 7.88 22.19 -21.50
CA ALA A 614 9.22 22.64 -21.17
C ALA A 614 9.22 24.14 -20.83
N ILE A 615 9.97 24.51 -19.79
CA ILE A 615 10.13 25.88 -19.34
C ILE A 615 11.56 26.14 -18.87
N ASN A 616 12.10 27.33 -19.15
CA ASN A 616 13.37 27.74 -18.56
C ASN A 616 13.27 27.72 -17.02
N ARG A 617 14.20 27.02 -16.34
CA ARG A 617 14.11 26.81 -14.89
C ARG A 617 14.13 28.11 -14.11
N LYS A 618 14.94 29.09 -14.52
CA LYS A 618 14.98 30.40 -13.87
C LYS A 618 13.66 31.14 -14.08
N TYR A 619 13.17 31.18 -15.31
CA TYR A 619 11.88 31.81 -15.62
C TYR A 619 10.73 31.21 -14.80
N PHE A 620 10.66 29.87 -14.66
CA PHE A 620 9.66 29.18 -13.84
C PHE A 620 9.58 29.73 -12.40
N TRP A 621 10.73 29.97 -11.77
CA TRP A 621 10.78 30.54 -10.42
C TRP A 621 10.51 32.05 -10.40
N ASP A 622 11.00 32.79 -11.40
CA ASP A 622 10.82 34.24 -11.50
C ASP A 622 9.34 34.63 -11.65
N ILE A 623 8.54 33.82 -12.36
CA ILE A 623 7.09 34.02 -12.48
C ILE A 623 6.28 33.40 -11.34
N GLY A 624 6.92 32.92 -10.26
CA GLY A 624 6.25 32.40 -9.07
C GLY A 624 5.79 30.94 -9.14
N SER A 625 6.43 30.11 -9.95
CA SER A 625 6.23 28.64 -10.01
C SER A 625 4.76 28.22 -10.10
N TYR A 626 4.29 27.23 -9.34
CA TYR A 626 2.86 26.96 -9.15
C TYR A 626 2.35 27.61 -7.86
N ASP A 627 1.03 27.80 -7.75
CA ASP A 627 0.37 28.07 -6.46
C ASP A 627 0.48 26.84 -5.56
N ASP A 628 1.30 26.91 -4.51
CA ASP A 628 1.59 25.79 -3.63
C ASP A 628 0.42 25.41 -2.71
N LYS A 629 -0.63 26.24 -2.67
CA LYS A 629 -1.89 25.96 -1.96
C LYS A 629 -2.89 25.17 -2.80
N MET A 630 -2.64 24.97 -4.10
CA MET A 630 -3.46 24.04 -4.88
C MET A 630 -3.24 22.61 -4.41
N GLU A 631 -4.35 21.91 -4.13
CA GLU A 631 -4.34 20.54 -3.61
C GLU A 631 -4.84 19.57 -4.66
N GLY A 632 -4.38 18.31 -4.60
CA GLY A 632 -4.85 17.27 -5.49
C GLY A 632 -4.53 17.53 -6.97
N TRP A 633 -5.57 17.74 -7.78
CA TRP A 633 -5.50 17.92 -9.22
C TRP A 633 -6.55 18.91 -9.73
N GLY A 634 -6.24 19.61 -10.81
CA GLY A 634 -7.19 20.45 -11.55
C GLY A 634 -6.92 21.95 -11.35
N GLY A 635 -7.14 22.72 -12.42
CA GLY A 635 -7.02 24.17 -12.45
C GLY A 635 -5.58 24.71 -12.57
N GLU A 636 -4.54 23.91 -12.26
CA GLU A 636 -3.16 24.41 -12.24
C GLU A 636 -2.63 24.77 -13.63
N ASN A 637 -3.12 24.07 -14.65
CA ASN A 637 -2.75 24.27 -16.04
C ASN A 637 -3.32 25.59 -16.58
N LEU A 638 -4.58 25.90 -16.25
CA LEU A 638 -5.23 27.16 -16.59
C LEU A 638 -4.61 28.34 -15.83
N GLU A 639 -4.38 28.18 -14.52
CA GLU A 639 -3.70 29.20 -13.68
C GLU A 639 -2.35 29.59 -14.28
N MET A 640 -1.53 28.60 -14.61
CA MET A 640 -0.21 28.85 -15.16
C MET A 640 -0.29 29.48 -16.55
N SER A 641 -1.23 29.04 -17.39
CA SER A 641 -1.44 29.61 -18.73
C SER A 641 -1.81 31.10 -18.66
N PHE A 642 -2.80 31.45 -17.84
CA PHE A 642 -3.25 32.83 -17.65
C PHE A 642 -2.14 33.71 -17.11
N ARG A 643 -1.37 33.21 -16.14
CA ARG A 643 -0.23 33.93 -15.58
C ARG A 643 0.89 34.13 -16.60
N ILE A 644 1.26 33.10 -17.37
CA ILE A 644 2.31 33.22 -18.39
C ILE A 644 1.97 34.35 -19.35
N TRP A 645 0.76 34.36 -19.89
CA TRP A 645 0.33 35.37 -20.85
C TRP A 645 0.19 36.77 -20.24
N GLN A 646 -0.54 36.89 -19.12
CA GLN A 646 -0.78 38.18 -18.49
C GLN A 646 0.52 38.82 -17.97
N CYS A 647 1.51 38.03 -17.56
CA CYS A 647 2.77 38.53 -17.01
C CYS A 647 3.91 38.64 -18.05
N GLY A 648 3.59 38.63 -19.35
CA GLY A 648 4.54 38.96 -20.43
C GLY A 648 5.37 37.79 -20.98
N GLY A 649 5.03 36.56 -20.61
CA GLY A 649 5.50 35.34 -21.28
C GLY A 649 4.69 35.01 -22.52
N VAL A 650 5.01 33.87 -23.15
CA VAL A 650 4.25 33.33 -24.28
C VAL A 650 4.18 31.82 -24.12
N LEU A 651 3.02 31.24 -24.42
CA LEU A 651 2.78 29.80 -24.43
C LEU A 651 2.63 29.31 -25.87
N GLU A 652 3.43 28.33 -26.28
CA GLU A 652 3.49 27.89 -27.68
C GLU A 652 3.53 26.36 -27.82
N THR A 653 2.75 25.82 -28.74
CA THR A 653 2.85 24.43 -29.19
C THR A 653 3.85 24.34 -30.33
N ILE A 654 4.79 23.40 -30.24
CA ILE A 654 5.88 23.22 -31.21
C ILE A 654 5.59 22.01 -32.10
N PRO A 655 5.24 22.18 -33.40
CA PRO A 655 4.75 21.09 -34.24
C PRO A 655 5.74 19.95 -34.48
N CYS A 656 7.05 20.26 -34.44
CA CYS A 656 8.10 19.26 -34.61
C CYS A 656 8.38 18.41 -33.37
N SER A 657 7.73 18.70 -32.25
CA SER A 657 7.82 17.92 -31.01
C SER A 657 6.51 17.17 -30.78
N ARG A 658 6.58 15.84 -30.71
CA ARG A 658 5.40 14.99 -30.49
C ARG A 658 5.64 14.01 -29.35
N VAL A 659 4.66 13.88 -28.46
CA VAL A 659 4.70 12.95 -27.34
C VAL A 659 3.35 12.25 -27.23
N GLY A 660 3.36 10.91 -27.22
CA GLY A 660 2.15 10.15 -26.97
C GLY A 660 1.81 10.14 -25.48
N HIS A 661 0.53 10.23 -25.16
CA HIS A 661 -0.02 10.19 -23.79
C HIS A 661 -1.15 9.17 -23.71
N VAL A 662 -1.18 8.38 -22.64
CA VAL A 662 -2.29 7.44 -22.40
C VAL A 662 -3.47 8.17 -21.78
N PHE A 663 -4.45 8.55 -22.61
CA PHE A 663 -5.68 9.18 -22.15
C PHE A 663 -6.57 8.15 -21.45
N ARG A 664 -7.08 8.52 -20.28
CA ARG A 664 -7.91 7.63 -19.43
C ARG A 664 -9.34 8.12 -19.43
N ASN A 665 -10.27 7.18 -19.53
CA ASN A 665 -11.71 7.46 -19.45
C ASN A 665 -12.18 7.90 -18.05
N PHE A 666 -11.40 7.64 -17.00
CA PHE A 666 -11.69 8.09 -15.63
C PHE A 666 -10.40 8.13 -14.78
N LEU A 667 -10.44 8.86 -13.66
CA LEU A 667 -9.34 8.91 -12.69
C LEU A 667 -9.36 7.66 -11.78
N PRO A 668 -8.31 6.82 -11.76
CA PRO A 668 -8.32 5.56 -11.01
C PRO A 668 -7.98 5.70 -9.51
N TYR A 669 -7.89 6.92 -8.99
CA TYR A 669 -7.55 7.22 -7.60
C TYR A 669 -8.47 8.30 -7.04
N LYS A 670 -8.72 8.23 -5.73
CA LYS A 670 -9.46 9.24 -4.98
C LYS A 670 -8.48 10.18 -4.28
N PHE A 671 -8.87 11.44 -4.15
CA PHE A 671 -8.13 12.39 -3.34
C PHE A 671 -8.49 12.24 -1.85
N PRO A 672 -7.57 12.52 -0.93
CA PRO A 672 -7.85 12.47 0.50
C PRO A 672 -9.08 13.32 0.85
N MET A 673 -9.96 12.78 1.70
CA MET A 673 -11.17 13.44 2.23
C MET A 673 -12.29 13.78 1.20
N ASP A 674 -12.26 13.22 -0.02
CA ASP A 674 -13.29 13.45 -1.06
C ASP A 674 -13.60 14.94 -1.32
N LYS A 675 -12.62 15.83 -1.10
CA LYS A 675 -12.76 17.26 -1.39
C LYS A 675 -12.80 17.51 -2.90
N ASP A 676 -13.64 18.45 -3.32
CA ASP A 676 -13.68 18.98 -4.69
C ASP A 676 -12.45 19.86 -4.97
N THR A 677 -11.30 19.21 -5.09
CA THR A 677 -10.00 19.85 -5.33
C THR A 677 -9.99 20.66 -6.62
N HIS A 678 -10.63 20.18 -7.68
CA HIS A 678 -10.75 20.90 -8.95
C HIS A 678 -11.51 22.22 -8.76
N GLY A 679 -12.71 22.19 -8.16
CA GLY A 679 -13.52 23.40 -7.94
C GLY A 679 -12.82 24.43 -7.05
N ILE A 680 -12.16 23.98 -5.98
CA ILE A 680 -11.40 24.87 -5.08
C ILE A 680 -10.21 25.50 -5.82
N ASN A 681 -9.41 24.71 -6.53
CA ASN A 681 -8.24 25.23 -7.26
C ASN A 681 -8.65 26.19 -8.38
N THR A 682 -9.74 25.91 -9.09
CA THR A 682 -10.27 26.82 -10.13
C THR A 682 -10.91 28.07 -9.52
N ALA A 683 -11.50 27.99 -8.32
CA ALA A 683 -11.91 29.20 -7.61
C ALA A 683 -10.71 30.08 -7.21
N ARG A 684 -9.59 29.47 -6.79
CA ARG A 684 -8.34 30.21 -6.51
C ARG A 684 -7.83 30.93 -7.76
N LEU A 685 -7.75 30.23 -8.90
CA LEU A 685 -7.28 30.86 -10.14
C LEU A 685 -8.23 31.96 -10.62
N ALA A 686 -9.55 31.76 -10.51
CA ALA A 686 -10.55 32.72 -10.95
C ALA A 686 -10.45 34.03 -10.16
N ASN A 687 -10.32 33.96 -8.84
CA ASN A 687 -10.18 35.17 -8.01
C ASN A 687 -8.88 35.94 -8.26
N VAL A 688 -7.80 35.27 -8.67
CA VAL A 688 -6.50 35.92 -8.89
C VAL A 688 -6.37 36.44 -10.32
N TRP A 689 -6.84 35.71 -11.32
CA TRP A 689 -6.46 35.91 -12.72
C TRP A 689 -7.60 36.28 -13.66
N MET A 690 -8.88 36.13 -13.28
CA MET A 690 -10.02 36.35 -14.17
C MET A 690 -10.72 37.70 -14.00
N ASP A 691 -10.29 38.55 -13.07
CA ASP A 691 -10.91 39.85 -12.80
C ASP A 691 -12.44 39.73 -12.63
N ASP A 692 -13.22 40.55 -13.33
CA ASP A 692 -14.69 40.53 -13.29
C ASP A 692 -15.30 39.33 -14.05
N TYR A 693 -14.52 38.61 -14.86
CA TYR A 693 -14.99 37.44 -15.61
C TYR A 693 -15.16 36.19 -14.74
N LYS A 694 -14.65 36.22 -13.49
CA LYS A 694 -14.92 35.15 -12.51
C LYS A 694 -16.41 34.92 -12.25
N ARG A 695 -17.26 35.91 -12.57
CA ARG A 695 -18.73 35.79 -12.54
C ARG A 695 -19.24 34.62 -13.40
N LEU A 696 -18.60 34.37 -14.55
CA LEU A 696 -18.96 33.29 -15.46
C LEU A 696 -18.58 31.92 -14.90
N TYR A 697 -17.45 31.83 -14.18
CA TYR A 697 -17.11 30.61 -13.44
C TYR A 697 -18.09 30.34 -12.30
N TYR A 698 -18.43 31.37 -11.52
CA TYR A 698 -19.37 31.23 -10.41
C TYR A 698 -20.82 30.99 -10.84
N LEU A 699 -21.17 31.17 -12.12
CA LEU A 699 -22.43 30.67 -12.68
C LEU A 699 -22.49 29.13 -12.60
N HIS A 700 -21.37 28.45 -12.85
CA HIS A 700 -21.28 26.99 -12.76
C HIS A 700 -21.02 26.48 -11.35
N ARG A 701 -20.42 27.31 -10.50
CA ARG A 701 -19.88 26.94 -9.19
C ARG A 701 -20.27 27.93 -8.10
N GLU A 702 -21.57 28.18 -7.96
CA GLU A 702 -22.13 29.16 -7.03
C GLU A 702 -21.72 28.88 -5.57
N GLU A 703 -21.48 27.62 -5.21
CA GLU A 703 -21.07 27.18 -3.88
C GLU A 703 -19.77 27.81 -3.35
N TYR A 704 -18.90 28.30 -4.26
CA TYR A 704 -17.64 28.96 -3.90
C TYR A 704 -17.72 30.49 -3.96
N LYS A 705 -18.82 31.05 -4.48
CA LYS A 705 -18.97 32.49 -4.66
C LYS A 705 -19.01 33.19 -3.30
N ASP A 706 -18.15 34.19 -3.11
CA ASP A 706 -18.04 34.97 -1.87
C ASP A 706 -17.76 34.12 -0.59
N LYS A 707 -17.11 32.96 -0.76
CA LYS A 707 -16.76 32.00 0.30
C LYS A 707 -15.23 31.84 0.48
N PRO A 708 -14.51 32.87 0.96
CA PRO A 708 -13.05 32.81 1.13
C PRO A 708 -12.57 31.67 2.04
N GLU A 709 -13.40 31.24 3.00
CA GLU A 709 -13.14 30.11 3.89
C GLU A 709 -13.00 28.76 3.16
N LEU A 710 -13.66 28.58 2.01
CA LEU A 710 -13.57 27.37 1.20
C LEU A 710 -12.38 27.39 0.23
N ILE A 711 -12.02 28.58 -0.26
CA ILE A 711 -10.98 28.80 -1.29
C ILE A 711 -9.57 28.86 -0.67
N GLY A 712 -9.49 29.32 0.58
CA GLY A 712 -8.24 29.55 1.29
C GLY A 712 -7.55 30.85 0.89
N ASP A 713 -6.39 31.13 1.50
CA ASP A 713 -5.68 32.40 1.30
C ASP A 713 -5.05 32.50 -0.10
N ILE A 714 -5.29 33.62 -0.78
CA ILE A 714 -4.78 33.94 -2.13
C ILE A 714 -3.87 35.18 -2.15
N LYS A 715 -3.62 35.82 -1.00
CA LYS A 715 -2.88 37.09 -0.92
C LYS A 715 -1.51 37.05 -1.58
N GLU A 716 -0.78 35.95 -1.42
CA GLU A 716 0.54 35.78 -2.05
C GLU A 716 0.46 35.82 -3.59
N ARG A 717 -0.57 35.20 -4.17
CA ARG A 717 -0.77 35.17 -5.63
C ARG A 717 -1.22 36.53 -6.17
N VAL A 718 -2.06 37.25 -5.43
CA VAL A 718 -2.45 38.63 -5.77
C VAL A 718 -1.23 39.56 -5.73
N ASN A 719 -0.43 39.51 -4.65
CA ASN A 719 0.80 40.30 -4.52
C ASN A 719 1.81 39.97 -5.63
N LEU A 720 1.91 38.71 -6.04
CA LEU A 720 2.74 38.29 -7.17
C LEU A 720 2.28 38.94 -8.49
N ARG A 721 0.96 38.92 -8.76
CA ARG A 721 0.36 39.53 -9.95
C ARG A 721 0.65 41.03 -10.02
N GLU A 722 0.51 41.73 -8.89
CA GLU A 722 0.83 43.17 -8.77
C GLU A 722 2.33 43.43 -8.97
N LYS A 723 3.19 42.65 -8.31
CA LYS A 723 4.66 42.79 -8.39
C LYS A 723 5.17 42.62 -9.82
N LEU A 724 4.64 41.65 -10.56
CA LEU A 724 5.01 41.38 -11.95
C LEU A 724 4.34 42.34 -12.95
N LYS A 725 3.45 43.22 -12.49
CA LYS A 725 2.68 44.16 -13.32
C LYS A 725 1.93 43.45 -14.45
N CYS A 726 1.28 42.33 -14.12
CA CYS A 726 0.57 41.53 -15.10
C CYS A 726 -0.64 42.30 -15.65
N LYS A 727 -1.00 42.01 -16.90
CA LYS A 727 -2.13 42.59 -17.60
C LYS A 727 -3.47 42.04 -17.07
N SER A 728 -4.58 42.64 -17.48
CA SER A 728 -5.92 42.20 -17.11
C SER A 728 -6.34 40.94 -17.89
N PHE A 729 -7.35 40.24 -17.38
CA PHE A 729 -7.97 39.13 -18.09
C PHE A 729 -8.70 39.58 -19.35
N LYS A 730 -9.26 40.80 -19.36
CA LYS A 730 -9.78 41.43 -20.57
C LYS A 730 -8.71 41.53 -21.66
N TRP A 731 -7.51 41.98 -21.31
CA TRP A 731 -6.39 42.00 -22.26
C TRP A 731 -6.06 40.60 -22.78
N TYR A 732 -6.12 39.58 -21.92
CA TYR A 732 -5.90 38.20 -22.32
C TYR A 732 -6.95 37.73 -23.35
N LEU A 733 -8.23 37.97 -23.11
CA LEU A 733 -9.30 37.65 -24.08
C LEU A 733 -9.08 38.44 -25.39
N ASP A 734 -8.84 39.75 -25.32
CA ASP A 734 -8.71 40.59 -26.52
C ASP A 734 -7.45 40.27 -27.38
N ASN A 735 -6.37 39.74 -26.78
CA ASN A 735 -5.06 39.64 -27.46
C ASN A 735 -4.53 38.20 -27.59
N VAL A 736 -4.97 37.29 -26.73
CA VAL A 736 -4.50 35.91 -26.70
C VAL A 736 -5.58 34.95 -27.17
N TYR A 737 -6.83 35.18 -26.76
CA TYR A 737 -7.95 34.32 -27.15
C TYR A 737 -9.20 35.10 -27.59
N PRO A 738 -9.09 35.94 -28.65
CA PRO A 738 -10.20 36.80 -29.12
C PRO A 738 -11.41 36.03 -29.65
N GLU A 739 -11.22 34.79 -30.11
CA GLU A 739 -12.31 33.93 -30.59
C GLU A 739 -13.13 33.30 -29.45
N LYS A 740 -12.72 33.48 -28.19
CA LYS A 740 -13.47 32.95 -27.05
C LYS A 740 -14.82 33.65 -26.90
N PHE A 741 -15.90 32.89 -27.05
CA PHE A 741 -17.25 33.40 -26.79
C PHE A 741 -17.45 33.76 -25.32
N ILE A 742 -17.98 34.97 -25.07
CA ILE A 742 -18.29 35.49 -23.73
C ILE A 742 -19.82 35.59 -23.63
N PRO A 743 -20.49 34.76 -22.78
CA PRO A 743 -21.94 34.62 -22.83
C PRO A 743 -22.76 35.89 -22.57
N ASP A 744 -22.22 36.86 -21.82
CA ASP A 744 -22.91 38.11 -21.47
C ASP A 744 -22.33 39.36 -22.16
N GLU A 745 -21.35 39.22 -23.05
CA GLU A 745 -20.72 40.35 -23.75
C GLU A 745 -20.87 40.23 -25.27
N ASN A 746 -21.12 41.34 -25.96
CA ASN A 746 -21.33 41.38 -27.41
C ASN A 746 -22.48 40.50 -27.94
N VAL A 747 -23.53 40.34 -27.13
CA VAL A 747 -24.75 39.59 -27.45
C VAL A 747 -25.97 40.52 -27.57
N GLN A 748 -27.05 40.05 -28.19
CA GLN A 748 -28.35 40.75 -28.26
C GLN A 748 -29.12 40.60 -26.95
N ALA A 749 -29.16 39.38 -26.41
CA ALA A 749 -29.82 39.03 -25.15
C ALA A 749 -29.15 37.79 -24.53
N PHE A 750 -29.27 37.63 -23.20
CA PHE A 750 -28.69 36.51 -22.47
C PHE A 750 -29.40 36.21 -21.14
N GLY A 751 -29.11 35.06 -20.55
CA GLY A 751 -29.68 34.60 -19.27
C GLY A 751 -30.70 33.48 -19.47
N ARG A 752 -31.72 33.39 -18.60
CA ARG A 752 -32.86 32.47 -18.81
C ARG A 752 -33.71 32.97 -19.96
N VAL A 753 -34.21 32.02 -20.75
CA VAL A 753 -35.15 32.26 -21.85
C VAL A 753 -36.49 31.67 -21.46
N GLN A 754 -37.37 32.52 -20.95
CA GLN A 754 -38.67 32.14 -20.38
C GLN A 754 -39.80 32.40 -21.36
N VAL A 755 -40.81 31.53 -21.41
CA VAL A 755 -42.07 31.81 -22.10
C VAL A 755 -42.81 32.96 -21.38
N GLN A 756 -43.15 34.04 -22.08
CA GLN A 756 -43.72 35.27 -21.49
C GLN A 756 -44.95 35.04 -20.61
N LYS A 757 -45.79 34.07 -20.96
CA LYS A 757 -47.00 33.69 -20.20
C LYS A 757 -46.92 32.26 -19.66
N GLY A 758 -45.80 31.92 -19.02
CA GLY A 758 -45.62 30.62 -18.37
C GLY A 758 -44.45 30.60 -17.38
N ASN A 759 -44.21 29.43 -16.79
CA ASN A 759 -43.03 29.16 -15.94
C ASN A 759 -42.04 28.18 -16.61
N LEU A 760 -42.10 28.06 -17.94
CA LEU A 760 -41.20 27.21 -18.71
C LEU A 760 -40.05 28.05 -19.26
N CYS A 761 -38.84 27.53 -19.08
CA CYS A 761 -37.60 28.09 -19.58
C CYS A 761 -36.91 27.10 -20.51
N LEU A 762 -36.15 27.59 -21.48
CA LEU A 762 -35.22 26.74 -22.24
C LEU A 762 -34.23 26.09 -21.29
N ASP A 763 -33.96 24.80 -21.50
CA ASP A 763 -33.11 24.00 -20.64
C ASP A 763 -32.38 22.93 -21.47
N ASN A 764 -31.14 22.63 -21.12
CA ASN A 764 -30.39 21.55 -21.77
C ASN A 764 -30.83 20.14 -21.33
N LEU A 765 -31.74 20.03 -20.35
CA LEU A 765 -32.26 18.81 -19.75
C LEU A 765 -31.17 17.85 -19.23
N GLN A 766 -30.03 18.40 -18.80
CA GLN A 766 -28.84 17.63 -18.40
C GLN A 766 -28.29 16.72 -19.50
N ASN A 767 -28.56 17.04 -20.77
CA ASN A 767 -27.95 16.34 -21.88
C ASN A 767 -26.43 16.58 -21.93
N ASP A 768 -25.74 15.58 -22.44
CA ASP A 768 -24.30 15.60 -22.70
C ASP A 768 -24.01 16.51 -23.91
N GLU A 769 -23.35 17.64 -23.66
CA GLU A 769 -23.04 18.65 -24.68
C GLU A 769 -21.93 18.23 -25.64
N GLU A 770 -21.21 17.13 -25.37
CA GLU A 770 -20.24 16.58 -26.32
C GLU A 770 -20.91 15.97 -27.56
N LYS A 771 -22.23 15.74 -27.50
CA LYS A 771 -23.01 15.17 -28.60
C LYS A 771 -24.17 16.08 -28.98
N PRO A 772 -24.63 16.03 -30.24
CA PRO A 772 -25.88 16.67 -30.61
C PRO A 772 -27.04 16.19 -29.74
N TYR A 773 -27.82 17.13 -29.21
CA TYR A 773 -29.00 16.84 -28.38
C TYR A 773 -30.18 17.73 -28.78
N ASN A 774 -31.40 17.37 -28.40
CA ASN A 774 -32.57 18.21 -28.64
C ASN A 774 -32.69 19.25 -27.53
N LEU A 775 -32.90 20.51 -27.90
CA LEU A 775 -33.18 21.57 -26.95
C LEU A 775 -34.53 21.31 -26.30
N GLY A 776 -34.62 21.44 -24.98
CA GLY A 776 -35.84 21.19 -24.24
C GLY A 776 -36.31 22.38 -23.42
N VAL A 777 -37.43 22.18 -22.73
CA VAL A 777 -37.94 23.12 -21.74
C VAL A 777 -38.07 22.48 -20.37
N TYR A 778 -37.79 23.26 -19.33
CA TYR A 778 -37.97 22.87 -17.93
C TYR A 778 -38.64 23.99 -17.14
N GLU A 779 -39.09 23.71 -15.92
CA GLU A 779 -39.55 24.76 -15.02
C GLU A 779 -38.41 25.73 -14.73
N CYS A 780 -38.66 27.03 -14.85
CA CYS A 780 -37.66 28.05 -14.58
C CYS A 780 -37.13 27.91 -13.15
N HIS A 781 -35.82 27.78 -13.01
CA HIS A 781 -35.18 27.65 -11.71
C HIS A 781 -35.24 28.98 -10.93
N SER A 782 -35.29 28.88 -9.60
CA SER A 782 -35.30 30.05 -8.70
C SER A 782 -34.01 30.88 -8.81
N GLN A 783 -32.88 30.23 -9.08
CA GLN A 783 -31.59 30.83 -9.37
C GLN A 783 -31.19 30.54 -10.81
N LEU A 784 -30.32 31.38 -11.37
CA LEU A 784 -29.80 31.22 -12.72
C LEU A 784 -28.74 30.10 -12.73
N PHE A 785 -29.12 28.92 -13.22
CA PHE A 785 -28.20 27.79 -13.39
C PHE A 785 -27.65 27.71 -14.83
N PRO A 786 -26.48 27.09 -15.03
CA PRO A 786 -25.90 26.93 -16.36
C PRO A 786 -26.80 26.20 -17.36
N SER A 787 -27.64 25.26 -16.90
CA SER A 787 -28.56 24.49 -17.75
C SER A 787 -29.58 25.36 -18.49
N GLN A 788 -29.97 26.49 -17.88
CA GLN A 788 -30.94 27.44 -18.41
C GLN A 788 -30.30 28.74 -18.90
N TYR A 789 -28.96 28.79 -18.99
CA TYR A 789 -28.26 29.97 -19.45
C TYR A 789 -28.02 29.88 -20.97
N PHE A 790 -28.66 30.78 -21.71
CA PHE A 790 -28.50 30.91 -23.16
C PHE A 790 -28.15 32.34 -23.53
N SER A 791 -27.55 32.50 -24.70
CA SER A 791 -27.17 33.78 -25.28
C SER A 791 -27.64 33.82 -26.73
N LEU A 792 -28.22 34.94 -27.14
CA LEU A 792 -28.47 35.25 -28.54
C LEU A 792 -27.35 36.15 -29.05
N SER A 793 -26.45 35.62 -29.86
CA SER A 793 -25.30 36.38 -30.37
C SER A 793 -25.73 37.49 -31.34
N LYS A 794 -24.89 38.51 -31.53
CA LYS A 794 -25.15 39.58 -32.53
C LYS A 794 -25.22 39.09 -33.97
N VAL A 795 -24.65 37.92 -34.25
CA VAL A 795 -24.69 37.29 -35.57
C VAL A 795 -25.94 36.39 -35.75
N GLY A 796 -26.79 36.27 -34.74
CA GLY A 796 -28.06 35.53 -34.82
C GLY A 796 -27.95 34.05 -34.42
N GLU A 797 -27.05 33.70 -33.51
CA GLU A 797 -26.95 32.34 -32.99
C GLU A 797 -27.63 32.27 -31.61
N LEU A 798 -28.68 31.47 -31.48
CA LEU A 798 -29.19 31.07 -30.17
C LEU A 798 -28.28 29.96 -29.65
N ARG A 799 -27.43 30.27 -28.68
CA ARG A 799 -26.32 29.39 -28.29
C ARG A 799 -26.07 29.37 -26.80
N ARG A 800 -25.35 28.33 -26.38
CA ARG A 800 -24.63 28.27 -25.12
C ARG A 800 -23.16 28.56 -25.42
N GLU A 801 -22.25 28.04 -24.61
CA GLU A 801 -20.82 28.30 -24.79
C GLU A 801 -20.30 27.74 -26.12
N ASP A 802 -20.34 26.42 -26.29
CA ASP A 802 -19.80 25.72 -27.47
C ASP A 802 -20.89 25.14 -28.38
N THR A 803 -22.16 25.15 -27.94
CA THR A 803 -23.29 24.58 -28.69
C THR A 803 -24.29 25.64 -29.17
N CYS A 804 -24.77 25.51 -30.40
CA CYS A 804 -25.70 26.40 -31.09
C CYS A 804 -26.97 25.64 -31.48
N ALA A 805 -28.13 26.29 -31.36
CA ALA A 805 -29.43 25.75 -31.72
C ALA A 805 -29.62 25.77 -33.25
N THR A 806 -29.94 24.61 -33.82
CA THR A 806 -30.19 24.39 -35.26
C THR A 806 -31.55 23.71 -35.45
N VAL A 807 -32.26 24.03 -36.53
CA VAL A 807 -33.52 23.36 -36.86
C VAL A 807 -33.22 22.08 -37.65
N VAL A 808 -33.74 20.95 -37.19
CA VAL A 808 -33.56 19.65 -37.87
C VAL A 808 -34.70 19.46 -38.86
N GLU A 809 -34.44 19.73 -40.13
CA GLU A 809 -35.37 19.47 -41.23
C GLU A 809 -35.50 17.95 -41.47
N ASP A 810 -36.72 17.41 -41.34
CA ASP A 810 -37.05 16.02 -41.71
C ASP A 810 -37.97 16.05 -42.94
N GLU A 811 -37.64 15.26 -43.97
CA GLU A 811 -38.40 15.17 -45.23
C GLU A 811 -39.88 14.77 -45.02
N HIS A 812 -40.25 14.23 -43.86
CA HIS A 812 -41.61 13.75 -43.56
C HIS A 812 -42.48 14.74 -42.77
N SER A 813 -41.91 15.78 -42.16
CA SER A 813 -42.63 16.77 -41.36
C SER A 813 -42.68 18.10 -42.10
N LYS A 814 -43.87 18.56 -42.49
CA LYS A 814 -43.98 19.73 -43.38
C LYS A 814 -43.99 21.09 -42.65
N ASP A 815 -44.43 21.14 -41.38
CA ASP A 815 -44.71 22.42 -40.72
C ASP A 815 -44.18 22.55 -39.27
N ILE A 816 -43.62 21.48 -38.70
CA ILE A 816 -43.09 21.45 -37.32
C ILE A 816 -41.78 20.65 -37.31
N PHE A 817 -40.72 21.25 -36.78
CA PHE A 817 -39.39 20.65 -36.70
C PHE A 817 -38.85 20.68 -35.29
N LYS A 818 -37.88 19.79 -35.01
CA LYS A 818 -37.17 19.77 -33.73
C LYS A 818 -36.01 20.75 -33.76
N VAL A 819 -35.69 21.32 -32.60
CA VAL A 819 -34.50 22.17 -32.42
C VAL A 819 -33.41 21.34 -31.75
N SER A 820 -32.26 21.21 -32.41
CA SER A 820 -31.11 20.46 -31.90
C SER A 820 -29.92 21.38 -31.63
N MET A 821 -29.31 21.22 -30.47
CA MET A 821 -28.05 21.84 -30.08
C MET A 821 -26.89 21.03 -30.66
N LYS A 822 -26.04 21.68 -31.46
CA LYS A 822 -24.83 21.10 -32.08
C LYS A 822 -23.62 22.00 -31.82
N ALA A 823 -22.40 21.53 -32.06
CA ALA A 823 -21.22 22.40 -31.99
C ALA A 823 -21.42 23.62 -32.90
N CYS A 824 -21.08 24.81 -32.40
CA CYS A 824 -21.17 26.03 -33.20
C CYS A 824 -20.12 26.00 -34.31
N ASP A 825 -20.51 25.65 -35.54
CA ASP A 825 -19.61 25.64 -36.69
C ASP A 825 -19.34 27.05 -37.22
N GLU A 826 -18.08 27.33 -37.57
CA GLU A 826 -17.68 28.62 -38.16
C GLU A 826 -18.06 28.75 -39.65
N VAL A 827 -18.41 27.64 -40.31
CA VAL A 827 -18.40 27.50 -41.77
C VAL A 827 -19.78 27.27 -42.41
N GLU A 828 -20.83 26.95 -41.64
CA GLU A 828 -22.18 26.82 -42.20
C GLU A 828 -23.00 28.11 -42.09
N ASN A 829 -23.79 28.39 -43.13
CA ASN A 829 -24.67 29.55 -43.26
C ASN A 829 -25.89 29.51 -42.30
N ASP A 830 -25.80 28.77 -41.19
CA ASP A 830 -26.88 28.52 -40.24
C ASP A 830 -26.97 29.61 -39.14
N ARG A 831 -26.66 30.86 -39.51
CA ARG A 831 -26.80 32.06 -38.66
C ARG A 831 -28.25 32.54 -38.63
N GLU A 832 -29.08 31.76 -37.96
CA GLU A 832 -30.49 31.67 -38.35
C GLU A 832 -31.50 32.20 -37.32
N TRP A 833 -31.15 32.74 -36.15
CA TRP A 833 -32.14 33.22 -35.17
C TRP A 833 -32.19 34.74 -35.02
N MET A 834 -33.39 35.31 -35.06
CA MET A 834 -33.68 36.72 -34.83
C MET A 834 -34.72 36.87 -33.72
N LEU A 835 -34.44 37.74 -32.74
CA LEU A 835 -35.41 38.14 -31.74
C LEU A 835 -36.21 39.33 -32.25
N THR A 836 -37.52 39.15 -32.41
CA THR A 836 -38.43 40.20 -32.85
C THR A 836 -38.78 41.15 -31.70
N GLU A 837 -39.24 42.37 -32.01
CA GLU A 837 -39.59 43.37 -30.99
C GLU A 837 -40.73 42.93 -30.05
N ASP A 838 -41.63 42.08 -30.54
CA ASP A 838 -42.72 41.47 -29.79
C ASP A 838 -42.28 40.28 -28.92
N GLY A 839 -41.05 39.77 -29.11
CA GLY A 839 -40.45 38.71 -28.28
C GLY A 839 -40.48 37.31 -28.89
N LYS A 840 -40.73 37.15 -30.20
CA LYS A 840 -40.63 35.86 -30.88
C LYS A 840 -39.18 35.58 -31.28
N ILE A 841 -38.74 34.34 -31.17
CA ILE A 841 -37.42 33.91 -31.67
C ILE A 841 -37.65 33.22 -33.02
N LEU A 842 -37.43 33.99 -34.09
CA LEU A 842 -37.67 33.60 -35.48
C LEU A 842 -36.42 32.96 -36.08
N HIS A 843 -36.60 31.79 -36.68
CA HIS A 843 -35.61 31.13 -37.52
C HIS A 843 -35.68 31.67 -38.96
N LEU A 844 -34.69 32.46 -39.38
CA LEU A 844 -34.67 33.22 -40.63
C LEU A 844 -34.72 32.37 -41.88
N ARG A 845 -34.08 31.20 -41.90
CA ARG A 845 -34.06 30.32 -43.07
C ARG A 845 -35.39 29.64 -43.33
N THR A 846 -35.99 29.08 -42.28
CA THR A 846 -37.25 28.32 -42.40
C THR A 846 -38.49 29.22 -42.25
N GLY A 847 -38.33 30.41 -41.69
CA GLY A 847 -39.45 31.31 -41.37
C GLY A 847 -40.29 30.85 -40.17
N LEU A 848 -39.78 29.89 -39.37
CA LEU A 848 -40.49 29.29 -38.24
C LEU A 848 -40.08 29.93 -36.92
N CYS A 849 -41.00 29.96 -35.96
CA CYS A 849 -40.76 30.51 -34.62
C CYS A 849 -40.49 29.38 -33.62
N LEU A 850 -39.64 29.65 -32.64
CA LEU A 850 -39.45 28.77 -31.49
C LEU A 850 -40.75 28.67 -30.70
N ASP A 851 -41.24 27.45 -30.47
CA ASP A 851 -42.59 27.18 -30.01
C ASP A 851 -42.62 26.18 -28.85
N ALA A 852 -43.28 26.58 -27.76
CA ALA A 852 -43.59 25.74 -26.60
C ALA A 852 -45.08 25.38 -26.47
N THR A 853 -45.90 25.61 -27.51
CA THR A 853 -47.35 25.38 -27.48
C THR A 853 -47.67 23.91 -27.22
N GLY A 854 -48.36 23.65 -26.10
CA GLY A 854 -48.75 22.29 -25.71
C GLY A 854 -47.61 21.42 -25.16
N ILE A 855 -46.41 21.98 -24.97
CA ILE A 855 -45.22 21.30 -24.48
C ILE A 855 -45.20 21.31 -22.94
N ARG A 856 -44.84 20.18 -22.34
CA ARG A 856 -44.71 20.03 -20.88
C ARG A 856 -43.25 20.11 -20.44
N THR A 857 -43.04 20.22 -19.13
CA THR A 857 -41.69 20.14 -18.55
C THR A 857 -40.98 18.84 -18.95
N LYS A 858 -39.69 18.92 -19.30
CA LYS A 858 -38.84 17.82 -19.81
C LYS A 858 -39.15 17.35 -21.24
N GLU A 859 -39.91 18.12 -22.01
CA GLU A 859 -40.13 17.84 -23.43
C GLU A 859 -39.28 18.75 -24.33
N ASP A 860 -39.05 18.32 -25.57
CA ASP A 860 -38.25 19.03 -26.57
C ASP A 860 -38.99 20.28 -27.06
N VAL A 861 -38.30 21.41 -27.20
CA VAL A 861 -38.86 22.60 -27.86
C VAL A 861 -38.89 22.42 -29.38
N LEU A 862 -39.87 23.03 -30.04
CA LEU A 862 -40.10 22.85 -31.47
C LEU A 862 -39.92 24.17 -32.23
N ALA A 863 -39.70 24.08 -33.53
CA ALA A 863 -39.82 25.19 -34.48
C ALA A 863 -41.09 24.99 -35.31
N ALA A 864 -42.04 25.91 -35.20
CA ALA A 864 -43.35 25.81 -35.85
C ALA A 864 -43.75 27.12 -36.54
N ALA A 865 -44.83 27.10 -37.32
CA ALA A 865 -45.32 28.31 -37.99
C ALA A 865 -45.58 29.43 -36.96
N CYS A 866 -45.08 30.62 -37.26
CA CYS A 866 -45.23 31.78 -36.39
C CYS A 866 -46.72 32.14 -36.23
N SER A 867 -47.18 32.16 -34.98
CA SER A 867 -48.55 32.48 -34.57
C SER A 867 -48.52 33.47 -33.41
N ASP A 868 -49.68 33.99 -33.00
CA ASP A 868 -49.81 34.82 -31.80
C ASP A 868 -50.13 33.98 -30.55
N SER A 869 -49.73 32.70 -30.56
CA SER A 869 -49.79 31.83 -29.39
C SER A 869 -48.91 32.39 -28.27
N PRO A 870 -49.40 32.46 -27.02
CA PRO A 870 -48.61 32.96 -25.89
C PRO A 870 -47.32 32.16 -25.65
N ASP A 871 -47.28 30.90 -26.09
CA ASP A 871 -46.16 29.98 -25.91
C ASP A 871 -45.06 30.12 -26.98
N GLN A 872 -45.22 31.05 -27.95
CA GLN A 872 -44.19 31.43 -28.93
C GLN A 872 -43.48 32.75 -28.59
N PHE A 873 -43.90 33.42 -27.52
CA PHE A 873 -43.28 34.64 -27.05
C PHE A 873 -42.32 34.33 -25.91
N TRP A 874 -41.07 34.71 -26.08
CA TRP A 874 -39.96 34.44 -25.18
C TRP A 874 -39.40 35.74 -24.59
N GLN A 875 -38.89 35.65 -23.38
CA GLN A 875 -38.26 36.74 -22.66
C GLN A 875 -36.93 36.28 -22.10
N PHE A 876 -35.88 37.04 -22.39
CA PHE A 876 -34.58 36.89 -21.75
C PHE A 876 -34.54 37.64 -20.42
N ASP A 877 -33.76 37.13 -19.45
CA ASP A 877 -33.47 37.86 -18.20
C ASP A 877 -32.79 39.21 -18.48
N PHE A 878 -31.88 39.25 -19.45
CA PHE A 878 -31.07 40.42 -19.79
C PHE A 878 -31.02 40.65 -21.30
N TYR A 879 -31.06 41.92 -21.68
CA TYR A 879 -30.88 42.39 -23.05
C TYR A 879 -29.59 43.21 -23.09
N GLY A 880 -28.81 43.08 -24.16
CA GLY A 880 -27.57 43.84 -24.33
C GLY A 880 -27.80 45.36 -24.31
N ASP A 881 -26.72 46.14 -24.30
CA ASP A 881 -26.73 47.60 -24.03
C ASP A 881 -27.64 48.47 -24.91
N LYS A 882 -28.33 47.91 -25.90
CA LYS A 882 -29.49 48.53 -26.57
C LYS A 882 -30.49 47.45 -26.97
N ILE A 883 -31.51 47.23 -26.15
CA ILE A 883 -32.94 47.43 -26.45
C ILE A 883 -33.71 46.94 -25.23
N ASN A 884 -34.44 47.86 -24.61
CA ASN A 884 -35.50 47.58 -23.64
C ASN A 884 -36.70 47.07 -24.44
N PRO A 885 -37.14 45.80 -24.36
CA PRO A 885 -38.51 45.47 -24.69
C PRO A 885 -39.35 45.81 -23.45
N ARG A 886 -40.36 46.65 -23.68
CA ARG A 886 -41.33 47.10 -22.68
C ARG A 886 -42.09 45.96 -22.03
#